data_AF-A0A924TW46-F1
#
_entry.id   AF-A0A924TW46-F1
#
_cell.length_a   1.000
_cell.length_b   1.000
_cell.length_c   1.000
_cell.angle_alpha   90.00
_cell.angle_beta   90.00
_cell.angle_gamma   90.00
#
_symmetry.space_group_name_H-M   'P 1'
#
loop_
_entity.id
_entity.type
_entity.pdbx_description
1 polymer ?
#
loop_
_entity_poly.entity_id
_entity_poly.type
_entity_poly.pdbx_seq_one_letter_code
_entity_poly.pdbx_strand_id
1 'polypeptide(L)'
;KGTPPAMGAAWLGLVGRGIGEPNPPGGKVSISADGANIQRAGSKIAVDGGYVDYQAGQLNTSQLQLGNKLVDIGSALPGVLYSAVVNLPASAAQFEAGYRQGSSAGTVQFSAPILVLQGSLSGQSQAGARQRDISAAGFAQGGQLQIGNVSGATLNPVSGRANLGASDQFGFMGKLEIGGHATQTAQAPAVGAAFDTGNAAQRLLSSQLDLDTVSPAHAGFSRLSAVTMGNVEVAAPVVLAPGGRLWLGSSASSQGTLAIPGGTINLNAPVTIPGGAVALAAAGTLQVSEAVTVDLAGRWTNDRSIAAPALDAAGLPTGALVLKGGTLGLWANQLLVGQGFGADVSAGAWMNTRAALRLGSAGAIVLQAVPQSLDSAPEKGLLRLGDGAALAGYGFAAGGKLSLTGRNVALGAPAPGGAADDLALAGAFFQQGGFSQYNIAANVNLSVLPGSLIAPRALSWVLDGAAGNAASGLMTAAAAPALLDLAGPSRVRAATSLSLQAPAQKLANAGRLLVDTGAQLLLDPGASLTLLAGRQLTLLGQVDAPAGTILLGLTADASAPYFTERSLWFGPGARVQANGSTARLYTDGLGLGSGELLAGGSIRVGNLQNGVLGPAPGYVVAEAGALFSVNGVGMNDLSFRSGNGITPARAVGSAGGSIEIRAREGLLFAGALAGGPGGAGSSAGSLTVAPEGQTQIEANPSLLTVAVKA
;
A
#
# COMPACT_ATOMS: atom_id res chain seq x y z
N LYS A 1 -24.79 -3.65 8.15
CA LYS A 1 -25.50 -2.40 7.82
C LYS A 1 -26.66 -2.79 6.92
N GLY A 2 -27.90 -2.57 7.34
CA GLY A 2 -29.05 -2.79 6.47
C GLY A 2 -28.93 -1.88 5.26
N THR A 3 -29.12 -2.43 4.07
CA THR A 3 -29.28 -1.64 2.85
C THR A 3 -30.38 -0.61 3.14
N PRO A 4 -30.14 0.70 2.95
CA PRO A 4 -31.24 1.64 2.96
C PRO A 4 -32.28 1.10 1.99
N PRO A 5 -33.56 0.96 2.38
CA PRO A 5 -34.60 0.76 1.38
C PRO A 5 -34.42 1.91 0.40
N ALA A 6 -34.22 1.58 -0.88
CA ALA A 6 -34.20 2.57 -1.94
C ALA A 6 -35.43 3.45 -1.72
N MET A 7 -35.21 4.72 -1.35
CA MET A 7 -36.31 5.65 -1.18
C MET A 7 -37.04 5.70 -2.52
N GLY A 8 -38.20 5.08 -2.57
CA GLY A 8 -39.20 5.20 -3.62
C GLY A 8 -39.80 6.60 -3.68
N ALA A 9 -39.01 7.66 -3.43
CA ALA A 9 -39.38 9.03 -3.76
C ALA A 9 -39.34 9.28 -5.28
N ALA A 10 -38.95 8.28 -6.08
CA ALA A 10 -39.04 8.34 -7.53
C ALA A 10 -40.43 8.02 -8.11
N TRP A 11 -41.41 7.57 -7.32
CA TRP A 11 -42.65 6.96 -7.85
C TRP A 11 -43.97 7.55 -7.35
N LEU A 12 -44.00 8.80 -6.89
CA LEU A 12 -45.25 9.52 -6.61
C LEU A 12 -45.31 10.82 -7.41
N GLY A 13 -46.13 10.79 -8.47
CA GLY A 13 -46.32 11.87 -9.42
C GLY A 13 -45.55 11.62 -10.72
N LEU A 14 -46.24 11.14 -11.76
CA LEU A 14 -45.75 11.12 -13.14
C LEU A 14 -45.54 12.56 -13.63
N VAL A 15 -44.42 13.17 -13.23
CA VAL A 15 -43.80 14.28 -13.95
C VAL A 15 -43.01 13.63 -15.07
N GLY A 16 -43.28 14.00 -16.32
CA GLY A 16 -42.49 13.54 -17.46
C GLY A 16 -41.03 13.91 -17.24
N ARG A 17 -40.19 12.92 -16.92
CA ARG A 17 -38.75 13.11 -16.72
C ARG A 17 -38.06 13.11 -18.08
N GLY A 18 -37.23 14.12 -18.33
CA GLY A 18 -36.35 14.14 -19.50
C GLY A 18 -35.29 13.03 -19.40
N ILE A 19 -34.79 12.58 -20.55
CA ILE A 19 -33.82 11.46 -20.68
C ILE A 19 -32.49 11.71 -19.91
N GLY A 20 -32.24 12.94 -19.44
CA GLY A 20 -31.03 13.31 -18.69
C GLY A 20 -31.01 12.93 -17.21
N GLU A 21 -32.16 12.75 -16.56
CA GLU A 21 -32.24 12.38 -15.13
C GLU A 21 -31.78 10.93 -14.82
N PRO A 22 -32.02 9.92 -15.68
CA PRO A 22 -31.53 8.56 -15.45
C PRO A 22 -30.09 8.29 -15.93
N ASN A 23 -29.41 9.20 -16.64
CA ASN A 23 -28.06 8.92 -17.19
C ASN A 23 -27.01 10.04 -16.96
N PRO A 24 -26.81 10.52 -15.71
CA PRO A 24 -25.85 11.60 -15.46
C PRO A 24 -24.35 11.21 -15.55
N PRO A 25 -23.87 9.94 -15.45
CA PRO A 25 -22.46 9.63 -15.65
C PRO A 25 -21.98 9.80 -17.10
N GLY A 26 -20.72 10.24 -17.26
CA GLY A 26 -20.09 10.36 -18.58
C GLY A 26 -19.86 8.99 -19.25
N GLY A 27 -20.02 8.94 -20.58
CA GLY A 27 -19.89 7.72 -21.37
C GLY A 27 -18.45 7.32 -21.74
N LYS A 28 -18.30 6.19 -22.43
CA LYS A 28 -17.00 5.73 -22.96
C LYS A 28 -16.91 5.98 -24.46
N VAL A 29 -15.84 6.66 -24.91
CA VAL A 29 -15.44 6.77 -26.32
C VAL A 29 -14.18 5.92 -26.51
N SER A 30 -14.24 4.93 -27.40
CA SER A 30 -13.08 4.07 -27.74
C SER A 30 -12.80 4.18 -29.22
N ILE A 31 -11.59 4.57 -29.58
CA ILE A 31 -11.15 4.76 -30.97
C ILE A 31 -9.97 3.82 -31.20
N SER A 32 -10.17 2.83 -32.08
CA SER A 32 -9.16 1.83 -32.43
C SER A 32 -8.94 1.78 -33.94
N ALA A 33 -7.68 1.67 -34.36
CA ALA A 33 -7.31 1.50 -35.76
C ALA A 33 -6.03 0.67 -35.90
N ASP A 34 -5.92 -0.08 -37.01
CA ASP A 34 -4.72 -0.87 -37.32
C ASP A 34 -3.53 0.00 -37.77
N GLY A 35 -3.80 1.23 -38.24
CA GLY A 35 -2.79 2.16 -38.75
C GLY A 35 -2.59 3.37 -37.84
N ALA A 36 -3.47 4.36 -37.95
CA ALA A 36 -3.33 5.63 -37.24
C ALA A 36 -4.68 6.17 -36.75
N ASN A 37 -4.70 6.74 -35.55
CA ASN A 37 -5.78 7.63 -35.10
C ASN A 37 -5.33 9.08 -35.25
N ILE A 38 -6.09 9.86 -36.03
CA ILE A 38 -5.77 11.26 -36.31
C ILE A 38 -6.94 12.14 -35.86
N GLN A 39 -6.77 12.78 -34.71
CA GLN A 39 -7.64 13.83 -34.22
C GLN A 39 -7.04 15.19 -34.61
N ARG A 40 -7.70 15.94 -35.50
CA ARG A 40 -7.20 17.25 -35.97
C ARG A 40 -7.64 18.40 -35.06
N ALA A 41 -6.91 19.51 -35.16
CA ALA A 41 -7.35 20.79 -34.60
C ALA A 41 -8.79 21.14 -35.03
N GLY A 42 -9.58 21.66 -34.10
CA GLY A 42 -11.01 21.96 -34.30
C GLY A 42 -11.98 20.81 -33.99
N SER A 43 -11.49 19.57 -33.85
CA SER A 43 -12.32 18.47 -33.36
C SER A 43 -12.42 18.45 -31.82
N LYS A 44 -13.53 17.95 -31.29
CA LYS A 44 -13.77 17.81 -29.84
C LYS A 44 -14.29 16.41 -29.50
N ILE A 45 -13.71 15.78 -28.49
CA ILE A 45 -14.25 14.57 -27.85
C ILE A 45 -14.59 14.90 -26.41
N ALA A 46 -15.86 14.72 -26.03
CA ALA A 46 -16.36 15.05 -24.69
C ALA A 46 -16.95 13.81 -24.02
N VAL A 47 -16.56 13.58 -22.77
CA VAL A 47 -17.06 12.53 -21.87
C VAL A 47 -17.40 13.12 -20.51
N ASP A 48 -17.86 14.38 -20.48
CA ASP A 48 -18.19 15.10 -19.26
C ASP A 48 -19.28 14.37 -18.44
N GLY A 49 -19.17 14.43 -17.12
CA GLY A 49 -20.20 13.98 -16.19
C GLY A 49 -21.25 15.07 -15.99
N GLY A 50 -22.52 14.67 -16.02
CA GLY A 50 -23.64 15.54 -15.68
C GLY A 50 -23.81 15.73 -14.16
N TYR A 51 -24.91 16.38 -13.79
CA TYR A 51 -25.31 16.57 -12.39
C TYR A 51 -26.83 16.56 -12.26
N VAL A 52 -27.31 16.31 -11.05
CA VAL A 52 -28.70 16.43 -10.65
C VAL A 52 -28.78 17.51 -9.57
N ASP A 53 -29.64 18.51 -9.78
CA ASP A 53 -29.94 19.53 -8.78
C ASP A 53 -31.20 19.13 -8.02
N TYR A 54 -31.06 18.88 -6.72
CA TYR A 54 -32.16 18.65 -5.81
C TYR A 54 -32.64 19.99 -5.25
N GLN A 55 -33.94 20.24 -5.38
CA GLN A 55 -34.56 21.42 -4.79
C GLN A 55 -34.65 21.28 -3.26
N ALA A 56 -34.63 22.41 -2.56
CA ALA A 56 -34.89 22.43 -1.14
C ALA A 56 -36.34 22.03 -0.86
N GLY A 57 -36.58 21.30 0.22
CA GLY A 57 -37.93 20.83 0.54
C GLY A 57 -38.03 20.24 1.93
N GLN A 58 -39.27 20.05 2.38
CA GLN A 58 -39.57 19.32 3.61
C GLN A 58 -39.71 17.84 3.29
N LEU A 59 -38.88 17.00 3.93
CA LEU A 59 -38.89 15.56 3.79
C LEU A 59 -39.51 14.91 5.02
N ASN A 60 -40.49 14.05 4.78
CA ASN A 60 -41.07 13.17 5.78
C ASN A 60 -40.62 11.75 5.50
N THR A 61 -39.80 11.20 6.37
CA THR A 61 -39.44 9.78 6.38
C THR A 61 -40.42 9.02 7.25
N SER A 62 -40.85 7.83 6.78
CA SER A 62 -41.63 6.94 7.63
C SER A 62 -40.80 6.57 8.87
N GLN A 63 -41.42 6.61 10.03
CA GLN A 63 -40.82 6.18 11.29
C GLN A 63 -41.30 4.76 11.60
N LEU A 64 -40.49 3.99 12.30
CA LEU A 64 -40.82 2.69 12.84
C LEU A 64 -40.93 2.81 14.35
N GLN A 65 -41.98 2.22 14.92
CA GLN A 65 -42.18 2.20 16.36
C GLN A 65 -41.42 1.03 16.99
N LEU A 66 -40.58 1.33 17.98
CA LEU A 66 -39.90 0.36 18.83
C LEU A 66 -40.26 0.68 20.29
N GLY A 67 -41.35 0.07 20.78
CA GLY A 67 -41.94 0.42 22.07
C GLY A 67 -42.42 1.88 22.09
N ASN A 68 -41.86 2.70 22.98
CA ASN A 68 -42.19 4.13 23.11
C ASN A 68 -41.26 5.05 22.30
N LYS A 69 -40.39 4.49 21.45
CA LYS A 69 -39.45 5.25 20.61
C LYS A 69 -39.84 5.15 19.14
N LEU A 70 -39.70 6.26 18.43
CA LEU A 70 -39.73 6.31 16.98
C LEU A 70 -38.31 6.22 16.44
N VAL A 71 -38.11 5.37 15.45
CA VAL A 71 -36.85 5.12 14.76
C VAL A 71 -37.04 5.40 13.29
N ASP A 72 -36.22 6.25 12.70
CA ASP A 72 -36.30 6.52 11.27
C ASP A 72 -36.12 5.24 10.46
N ILE A 73 -36.98 5.00 9.46
CA ILE A 73 -36.93 3.77 8.66
C ILE A 73 -35.55 3.56 7.98
N GLY A 74 -34.83 4.63 7.64
CA GLY A 74 -33.48 4.56 7.08
C GLY A 74 -32.39 4.21 8.13
N SER A 75 -32.71 4.33 9.41
CA SER A 75 -31.83 3.98 10.54
C SER A 75 -32.20 2.66 11.22
N ALA A 76 -33.24 1.98 10.73
CA ALA A 76 -33.74 0.73 11.29
C ALA A 76 -32.68 -0.39 11.23
N LEU A 77 -32.55 -1.13 12.32
CA LEU A 77 -31.59 -2.24 12.42
C LEU A 77 -32.24 -3.53 11.89
N PRO A 78 -31.53 -4.31 11.05
CA PRO A 78 -32.01 -5.61 10.62
C PRO A 78 -32.09 -6.57 11.81
N GLY A 79 -33.15 -7.38 11.88
CA GLY A 79 -33.39 -8.33 12.97
C GLY A 79 -34.07 -7.75 14.21
N VAL A 80 -34.43 -6.46 14.21
CA VAL A 80 -35.26 -5.85 15.25
C VAL A 80 -36.72 -5.85 14.81
N LEU A 81 -37.62 -6.36 15.67
CA LEU A 81 -39.06 -6.33 15.42
C LEU A 81 -39.61 -4.95 15.79
N TYR A 82 -40.14 -4.24 14.81
CA TYR A 82 -40.82 -2.96 15.00
C TYR A 82 -42.33 -3.19 15.05
N SER A 83 -43.01 -2.51 15.98
CA SER A 83 -44.42 -2.77 16.27
C SER A 83 -45.39 -2.03 15.34
N ALA A 84 -44.95 -0.96 14.67
CA ALA A 84 -45.76 -0.20 13.72
C ALA A 84 -44.90 0.66 12.78
N VAL A 85 -45.48 1.08 11.65
CA VAL A 85 -44.98 2.18 10.81
C VAL A 85 -45.81 3.43 11.15
N VAL A 86 -45.14 4.53 11.45
CA VAL A 86 -45.73 5.81 11.84
C VAL A 86 -45.36 6.86 10.79
N ASN A 87 -46.37 7.48 10.18
CA ASN A 87 -46.17 8.63 9.30
C ASN A 87 -46.35 9.91 10.12
N LEU A 88 -45.31 10.74 10.17
CA LEU A 88 -45.34 12.00 10.89
C LEU A 88 -46.10 13.08 10.09
N PRO A 89 -46.78 14.03 10.76
CA PRO A 89 -47.40 15.18 10.10
C PRO A 89 -46.34 16.06 9.43
N ALA A 90 -46.74 16.85 8.43
CA ALA A 90 -45.81 17.74 7.69
C ALA A 90 -45.09 18.77 8.59
N SER A 91 -45.68 19.13 9.74
CA SER A 91 -45.04 20.01 10.74
C SER A 91 -43.83 19.39 11.44
N ALA A 92 -43.64 18.08 11.35
CA ALA A 92 -42.47 17.35 11.85
C ALA A 92 -41.48 16.97 10.72
N ALA A 93 -41.73 17.43 9.49
CA ALA A 93 -40.86 17.17 8.36
C ALA A 93 -39.52 17.89 8.52
N GLN A 94 -38.44 17.16 8.27
CA GLN A 94 -37.12 17.76 8.28
C GLN A 94 -36.94 18.58 7.01
N PHE A 95 -36.60 19.86 7.18
CA PHE A 95 -36.20 20.68 6.05
C PHE A 95 -34.83 20.23 5.56
N GLU A 96 -34.76 19.90 4.28
CA GLU A 96 -33.53 19.60 3.59
C GLU A 96 -33.22 20.71 2.60
N ALA A 97 -32.06 21.34 2.76
CA ALA A 97 -31.56 22.32 1.80
C ALA A 97 -31.28 21.63 0.46
N GLY A 98 -31.63 22.33 -0.62
CA GLY A 98 -31.33 21.89 -1.98
C GLY A 98 -29.83 21.70 -2.17
N TYR A 99 -29.45 20.71 -2.95
CA TYR A 99 -28.04 20.38 -3.19
C TYR A 99 -27.82 19.86 -4.60
N ARG A 100 -26.62 20.09 -5.13
CA ARG A 100 -26.18 19.47 -6.37
C ARG A 100 -25.51 18.13 -6.08
N GLN A 101 -25.82 17.14 -6.88
CA GLN A 101 -25.10 15.87 -6.93
C GLN A 101 -24.52 15.68 -8.34
N GLY A 102 -23.21 15.79 -8.46
CA GLY A 102 -22.52 15.51 -9.71
C GLY A 102 -22.31 14.04 -9.96
N SER A 103 -22.04 13.72 -11.21
CA SER A 103 -21.62 12.40 -11.66
C SER A 103 -20.19 12.42 -12.16
N SER A 104 -19.55 11.26 -12.12
CA SER A 104 -18.23 11.08 -12.69
C SER A 104 -18.25 11.27 -14.20
N ALA A 105 -17.18 11.87 -14.72
CA ALA A 105 -16.90 11.85 -16.15
C ALA A 105 -16.46 10.46 -16.62
N GLY A 106 -16.61 10.26 -17.92
CA GLY A 106 -16.38 9.02 -18.62
C GLY A 106 -14.93 8.80 -19.04
N THR A 107 -14.74 8.04 -20.11
CA THR A 107 -13.41 7.59 -20.57
C THR A 107 -13.22 7.84 -22.05
N VAL A 108 -12.07 8.40 -22.43
CA VAL A 108 -11.60 8.46 -23.81
C VAL A 108 -10.43 7.49 -23.95
N GLN A 109 -10.56 6.51 -24.84
CA GLN A 109 -9.53 5.50 -25.12
C GLN A 109 -9.08 5.58 -26.57
N PHE A 110 -7.78 5.66 -26.80
CA PHE A 110 -7.14 5.58 -28.12
C PHE A 110 -6.25 4.33 -28.22
N SER A 111 -6.35 3.60 -29.32
CA SER A 111 -5.52 2.43 -29.60
C SER A 111 -5.19 2.34 -31.10
N ALA A 112 -4.01 2.80 -31.50
CA ALA A 112 -3.50 2.63 -32.85
C ALA A 112 -1.97 2.83 -32.84
N PRO A 113 -1.22 2.14 -33.72
CA PRO A 113 0.25 2.24 -33.77
C PRO A 113 0.75 3.68 -33.79
N ILE A 114 0.03 4.54 -34.52
CA ILE A 114 0.28 5.98 -34.64
C ILE A 114 -0.89 6.76 -34.03
N LEU A 115 -0.58 7.74 -33.17
CA LEU A 115 -1.56 8.63 -32.55
C LEU A 115 -1.20 10.08 -32.81
N VAL A 116 -2.10 10.82 -33.46
CA VAL A 116 -2.01 12.26 -33.66
C VAL A 116 -3.19 12.91 -32.96
N LEU A 117 -2.95 13.56 -31.82
CA LEU A 117 -3.99 14.17 -30.98
C LEU A 117 -3.87 15.69 -30.96
N GLN A 118 -4.35 16.36 -31.99
CA GLN A 118 -4.33 17.83 -32.15
C GLN A 118 -5.68 18.50 -31.86
N GLY A 119 -6.73 17.73 -31.52
CA GLY A 119 -8.04 18.26 -31.15
C GLY A 119 -8.17 18.52 -29.64
N SER A 120 -9.38 18.90 -29.21
CA SER A 120 -9.71 19.12 -27.80
C SER A 120 -10.38 17.89 -27.17
N LEU A 121 -10.08 17.66 -25.89
CA LEU A 121 -10.72 16.65 -25.05
C LEU A 121 -11.46 17.35 -23.90
N SER A 122 -12.56 16.75 -23.41
CA SER A 122 -13.30 17.23 -22.24
C SER A 122 -13.79 16.03 -21.41
N GLY A 123 -13.51 16.05 -20.11
CA GLY A 123 -13.89 15.02 -19.15
C GLY A 123 -14.20 15.63 -17.78
N GLN A 124 -14.94 16.74 -17.77
CA GLN A 124 -15.28 17.51 -16.57
C GLN A 124 -16.24 16.76 -15.65
N SER A 125 -16.05 16.91 -14.34
CA SER A 125 -16.99 16.43 -13.32
C SER A 125 -17.12 17.48 -12.22
N GLN A 126 -18.32 17.65 -11.66
CA GLN A 126 -18.57 18.62 -10.60
C GLN A 126 -19.06 17.95 -9.32
N ALA A 127 -18.18 17.74 -8.34
CA ALA A 127 -18.60 17.24 -7.03
C ALA A 127 -19.45 18.29 -6.29
N GLY A 128 -20.60 17.88 -5.75
CA GLY A 128 -21.41 18.72 -4.87
C GLY A 128 -20.84 18.81 -3.44
N ALA A 129 -21.36 19.73 -2.63
CA ALA A 129 -20.92 19.93 -1.23
C ALA A 129 -21.08 18.69 -0.33
N ARG A 130 -21.91 17.72 -0.73
CA ARG A 130 -22.06 16.42 -0.05
C ARG A 130 -21.13 15.32 -0.59
N GLN A 131 -20.45 15.54 -1.71
CA GLN A 131 -19.56 14.58 -2.38
C GLN A 131 -18.10 14.97 -2.18
N ARG A 132 -17.68 15.17 -0.92
CA ARG A 132 -16.33 15.66 -0.63
C ARG A 132 -15.33 14.53 -0.33
N ASP A 133 -15.80 13.42 0.21
CA ASP A 133 -14.94 12.27 0.54
C ASP A 133 -14.54 11.52 -0.72
N ILE A 134 -13.26 11.66 -1.11
CA ILE A 134 -12.74 11.07 -2.35
C ILE A 134 -12.77 9.54 -2.37
N SER A 135 -12.96 8.92 -1.19
CA SER A 135 -13.05 7.47 -1.04
C SER A 135 -14.50 6.95 -1.01
N ALA A 136 -15.49 7.84 -1.02
CA ALA A 136 -16.89 7.47 -1.06
C ALA A 136 -17.33 7.05 -2.48
N ALA A 137 -18.19 6.03 -2.56
CA ALA A 137 -18.69 5.49 -3.84
C ALA A 137 -19.45 6.51 -4.71
N GLY A 138 -19.90 7.62 -4.13
CA GLY A 138 -20.59 8.71 -4.83
C GLY A 138 -19.72 9.93 -5.13
N PHE A 139 -18.39 9.87 -4.98
CA PHE A 139 -17.50 10.98 -5.34
C PHE A 139 -17.45 11.15 -6.87
N ALA A 140 -17.71 12.36 -7.37
CA ALA A 140 -17.68 12.66 -8.80
C ALA A 140 -16.22 12.76 -9.28
N GLN A 141 -15.77 11.74 -10.01
CA GLN A 141 -14.40 11.68 -10.54
C GLN A 141 -14.30 12.34 -11.91
N GLY A 142 -13.17 13.04 -12.15
CA GLY A 142 -12.83 13.55 -13.47
C GLY A 142 -12.60 12.44 -14.50
N GLY A 143 -12.54 12.81 -15.77
CA GLY A 143 -12.45 11.87 -16.90
C GLY A 143 -11.21 10.99 -16.86
N GLN A 144 -11.26 9.87 -17.58
CA GLN A 144 -10.10 9.02 -17.83
C GLN A 144 -9.61 9.16 -19.27
N LEU A 145 -8.34 9.50 -19.46
CA LEU A 145 -7.65 9.43 -20.75
C LEU A 145 -6.80 8.16 -20.77
N GLN A 146 -7.00 7.34 -21.80
CA GLN A 146 -6.35 6.06 -21.94
C GLN A 146 -5.68 5.90 -23.31
N ILE A 147 -4.39 5.59 -23.31
CA ILE A 147 -3.61 5.22 -24.49
C ILE A 147 -3.27 3.73 -24.41
N GLY A 148 -3.71 2.94 -25.39
CA GLY A 148 -3.62 1.48 -25.37
C GLY A 148 -4.65 0.83 -24.43
N ASN A 149 -4.36 -0.38 -23.95
CA ASN A 149 -5.23 -1.11 -23.03
C ASN A 149 -4.58 -1.26 -21.64
N VAL A 150 -4.89 -0.31 -20.76
CA VAL A 150 -4.38 -0.29 -19.38
C VAL A 150 -5.51 -0.61 -18.41
N SER A 151 -5.32 -1.66 -17.63
CA SER A 151 -6.26 -2.06 -16.57
C SER A 151 -5.52 -2.40 -15.29
N GLY A 152 -6.27 -2.68 -14.21
CA GLY A 152 -5.70 -3.22 -12.96
C GLY A 152 -5.08 -4.61 -13.11
N ALA A 153 -5.26 -5.28 -14.26
CA ALA A 153 -4.54 -6.51 -14.61
C ALA A 153 -3.20 -6.21 -15.31
N THR A 154 -3.07 -5.05 -15.95
CA THR A 154 -1.84 -4.58 -16.61
C THR A 154 -0.91 -3.93 -15.58
N LEU A 155 -1.40 -2.93 -14.85
CA LEU A 155 -0.65 -2.16 -13.85
C LEU A 155 -1.50 -2.01 -12.59
N ASN A 156 -0.94 -2.36 -11.43
CA ASN A 156 -1.64 -2.25 -10.17
C ASN A 156 -0.69 -1.86 -9.03
N PRO A 157 -0.70 -0.60 -8.58
CA PRO A 157 0.14 -0.13 -7.49
C PRO A 157 -0.29 -0.64 -6.11
N VAL A 158 -1.53 -1.12 -5.97
CA VAL A 158 -2.01 -1.68 -4.70
C VAL A 158 -1.51 -3.11 -4.50
N SER A 159 -1.59 -3.94 -5.55
CA SER A 159 -1.16 -5.34 -5.49
C SER A 159 0.30 -5.56 -5.88
N GLY A 160 1.00 -4.52 -6.37
CA GLY A 160 2.40 -4.65 -6.79
C GLY A 160 2.57 -5.33 -8.15
N ARG A 161 1.54 -5.32 -9.03
CA ARG A 161 1.58 -6.04 -10.31
C ARG A 161 1.95 -5.11 -11.47
N ALA A 162 2.87 -5.56 -12.31
CA ALA A 162 3.20 -4.98 -13.61
C ALA A 162 3.37 -6.08 -14.67
N ASN A 163 2.38 -6.21 -15.56
CA ASN A 163 2.34 -7.22 -16.61
C ASN A 163 2.48 -6.53 -17.97
N LEU A 164 3.72 -6.42 -18.47
CA LEU A 164 4.02 -5.77 -19.77
C LEU A 164 4.27 -6.77 -20.92
N GLY A 165 3.99 -8.06 -20.70
CA GLY A 165 4.34 -9.15 -21.61
C GLY A 165 3.30 -9.49 -22.68
N ALA A 166 2.10 -8.91 -22.65
CA ALA A 166 1.06 -9.19 -23.64
C ALA A 166 1.05 -8.12 -24.73
N SER A 167 1.40 -8.50 -25.97
CA SER A 167 1.41 -7.62 -27.16
C SER A 167 0.08 -6.89 -27.37
N ASP A 168 -1.03 -7.54 -27.05
CA ASP A 168 -2.40 -7.06 -27.28
C ASP A 168 -2.78 -5.87 -26.38
N GLN A 169 -1.90 -5.51 -25.44
CA GLN A 169 -2.10 -4.36 -24.55
C GLN A 169 -1.59 -3.06 -25.18
N PHE A 170 -0.69 -3.14 -26.16
CA PHE A 170 0.00 -1.98 -26.73
C PHE A 170 -0.74 -1.47 -27.95
N GLY A 171 -1.44 -0.35 -27.77
CA GLY A 171 -2.06 0.37 -28.86
C GLY A 171 -1.06 1.23 -29.62
N PHE A 172 -0.19 1.94 -28.90
CA PHE A 172 0.73 2.95 -29.45
C PHE A 172 2.17 2.45 -29.46
N MET A 173 2.92 2.76 -30.53
CA MET A 173 4.28 2.26 -30.74
C MET A 173 5.37 3.34 -30.60
N GLY A 174 5.01 4.62 -30.56
CA GLY A 174 5.95 5.74 -30.48
C GLY A 174 6.37 6.12 -29.05
N LYS A 175 7.29 7.08 -28.96
CA LYS A 175 7.65 7.76 -27.71
C LYS A 175 6.43 8.53 -27.19
N LEU A 176 6.13 8.39 -25.90
CA LEU A 176 5.13 9.20 -25.21
C LEU A 176 5.83 10.25 -24.35
N GLU A 177 5.57 11.51 -24.60
CA GLU A 177 6.03 12.62 -23.76
C GLU A 177 4.86 13.19 -22.97
N ILE A 178 5.04 13.33 -21.66
CA ILE A 178 4.08 13.86 -20.69
C ILE A 178 4.65 15.19 -20.20
N GLY A 179 3.95 16.28 -20.48
CA GLY A 179 4.33 17.62 -20.03
C GLY A 179 5.13 18.44 -21.03
N GLY A 180 5.41 17.92 -22.22
CA GLY A 180 5.85 18.75 -23.35
C GLY A 180 4.70 19.66 -23.80
N HIS A 181 5.00 20.91 -24.16
CA HIS A 181 4.07 21.66 -25.01
C HIS A 181 3.83 20.82 -26.26
N ALA A 182 2.60 20.74 -26.76
CA ALA A 182 2.30 20.03 -28.00
C ALA A 182 3.10 20.66 -29.17
N THR A 183 4.33 20.21 -29.35
CA THR A 183 5.25 20.66 -30.40
C THR A 183 4.89 20.06 -31.75
N GLN A 184 3.85 19.23 -31.79
CA GLN A 184 3.34 18.68 -33.03
C GLN A 184 2.48 19.71 -33.78
N THR A 185 3.09 20.84 -34.15
CA THR A 185 2.67 21.70 -35.27
C THR A 185 2.92 21.02 -36.63
N ALA A 186 3.53 19.83 -36.62
CA ALA A 186 3.68 18.97 -37.77
C ALA A 186 2.31 18.72 -38.43
N GLN A 187 2.26 18.92 -39.74
CA GLN A 187 1.04 18.81 -40.51
C GLN A 187 0.63 17.34 -40.66
N ALA A 188 -0.54 16.99 -40.13
CA ALA A 188 -1.19 15.70 -40.40
C ALA A 188 -1.51 15.57 -41.90
N PRO A 189 -1.62 14.34 -42.46
CA PRO A 189 -2.00 14.12 -43.87
C PRO A 189 -3.29 14.85 -44.23
N ALA A 190 -3.56 15.14 -45.51
CA ALA A 190 -4.86 15.68 -45.93
C ALA A 190 -6.00 14.69 -45.64
N VAL A 191 -7.26 15.15 -45.53
CA VAL A 191 -8.40 14.23 -45.33
C VAL A 191 -8.48 13.30 -46.54
N GLY A 192 -8.49 11.98 -46.31
CA GLY A 192 -8.48 10.97 -47.37
C GLY A 192 -7.10 10.64 -47.95
N ALA A 193 -6.03 11.34 -47.55
CA ALA A 193 -4.67 10.98 -47.94
C ALA A 193 -4.09 9.90 -47.02
N ALA A 194 -3.24 9.03 -47.56
CA ALA A 194 -2.50 8.05 -46.76
C ALA A 194 -1.51 8.72 -45.80
N PHE A 195 -1.21 8.04 -44.69
CA PHE A 195 -0.15 8.45 -43.77
C PHE A 195 1.20 8.07 -44.39
N ASP A 196 2.02 9.07 -44.72
CA ASP A 196 3.28 8.93 -45.44
C ASP A 196 4.47 9.12 -44.49
N THR A 197 5.10 8.01 -44.07
CA THR A 197 6.31 8.03 -43.24
C THR A 197 7.57 8.51 -43.99
N GLY A 198 7.48 8.65 -45.32
CA GLY A 198 8.47 9.31 -46.16
C GLY A 198 8.50 10.83 -45.95
N ASN A 199 7.37 11.44 -45.58
CA ASN A 199 7.28 12.85 -45.23
C ASN A 199 7.85 13.13 -43.84
N ALA A 200 8.71 14.13 -43.69
CA ALA A 200 9.37 14.44 -42.41
C ALA A 200 8.40 14.83 -41.27
N ALA A 201 7.33 15.59 -41.57
CA ALA A 201 6.35 16.01 -40.58
C ALA A 201 5.49 14.83 -40.11
N GLN A 202 5.05 13.98 -41.03
CA GLN A 202 4.27 12.78 -40.71
C GLN A 202 5.14 11.70 -40.03
N ARG A 203 6.42 11.61 -40.36
CA ARG A 203 7.37 10.74 -39.66
C ARG A 203 7.47 11.10 -38.18
N LEU A 204 7.57 12.39 -37.84
CA LEU A 204 7.58 12.85 -36.45
C LEU A 204 6.31 12.41 -35.72
N LEU A 205 5.14 12.68 -36.33
CA LEU A 205 3.81 12.28 -35.85
C LEU A 205 3.65 10.77 -35.65
N SER A 206 4.35 9.93 -36.44
CA SER A 206 4.33 8.47 -36.26
C SER A 206 5.21 7.96 -35.13
N SER A 207 6.20 8.74 -34.71
CA SER A 207 7.23 8.30 -33.77
C SER A 207 7.07 8.87 -32.35
N GLN A 208 6.26 9.91 -32.17
CA GLN A 208 6.11 10.60 -30.90
C GLN A 208 4.67 11.09 -30.68
N LEU A 209 4.20 11.03 -29.44
CA LEU A 209 2.97 11.64 -28.97
C LEU A 209 3.30 12.54 -27.76
N ASP A 210 2.99 13.82 -27.88
CA ASP A 210 3.11 14.79 -26.79
C ASP A 210 1.75 15.00 -26.14
N LEU A 211 1.64 14.68 -24.85
CA LEU A 211 0.52 15.04 -24.02
C LEU A 211 0.94 16.19 -23.11
N ASP A 212 0.52 17.41 -23.46
CA ASP A 212 0.68 18.57 -22.59
C ASP A 212 -0.08 18.31 -21.28
N THR A 213 0.61 18.23 -20.13
CA THR A 213 -0.01 17.91 -18.83
C THR A 213 -0.88 19.01 -18.28
N VAL A 214 -0.73 20.24 -18.78
CA VAL A 214 -1.59 21.36 -18.45
C VAL A 214 -2.97 21.15 -19.08
N SER A 215 -3.08 20.46 -20.21
CA SER A 215 -4.32 20.34 -20.99
C SER A 215 -5.32 19.30 -20.44
N PRO A 216 -4.95 18.04 -20.04
CA PRO A 216 -5.87 17.06 -19.46
C PRO A 216 -6.43 17.46 -18.09
N ALA A 217 -5.61 18.02 -17.19
CA ALA A 217 -6.07 18.48 -15.89
C ALA A 217 -7.07 19.63 -16.03
N HIS A 218 -6.80 20.59 -16.92
CA HIS A 218 -7.75 21.65 -17.26
C HIS A 218 -8.97 21.16 -18.06
N ALA A 219 -8.83 20.09 -18.83
CA ALA A 219 -9.92 19.41 -19.52
C ALA A 219 -10.75 18.49 -18.60
N GLY A 220 -10.44 18.44 -17.29
CA GLY A 220 -11.21 17.69 -16.29
C GLY A 220 -10.79 16.25 -16.12
N PHE A 221 -9.76 15.78 -16.83
CA PHE A 221 -9.21 14.45 -16.65
C PHE A 221 -8.39 14.36 -15.37
N SER A 222 -8.85 13.50 -14.45
CA SER A 222 -8.14 13.20 -13.20
C SER A 222 -7.40 11.87 -13.25
N ARG A 223 -7.57 11.10 -14.33
CA ARG A 223 -7.03 9.76 -14.51
C ARG A 223 -6.35 9.66 -15.87
N LEU A 224 -5.04 9.50 -15.88
CA LEU A 224 -4.24 9.27 -17.09
C LEU A 224 -3.65 7.86 -17.04
N SER A 225 -3.82 7.12 -18.13
CA SER A 225 -3.27 5.78 -18.29
C SER A 225 -2.70 5.59 -19.69
N ALA A 226 -1.47 5.12 -19.80
CA ALA A 226 -0.84 4.89 -21.09
C ALA A 226 0.10 3.69 -21.06
N VAL A 227 0.04 2.85 -22.08
CA VAL A 227 1.04 1.82 -22.36
C VAL A 227 1.53 1.98 -23.80
N THR A 228 2.84 1.96 -24.00
CA THR A 228 3.47 2.11 -25.32
C THR A 228 4.60 1.10 -25.52
N MET A 229 4.90 0.75 -26.77
CA MET A 229 6.12 0.04 -27.16
C MET A 229 7.34 0.96 -27.32
N GLY A 230 7.15 2.28 -27.23
CA GLY A 230 8.24 3.27 -27.21
C GLY A 230 8.62 3.69 -25.79
N ASN A 231 9.51 4.66 -25.68
CA ASN A 231 9.88 5.24 -24.38
C ASN A 231 8.79 6.17 -23.83
N VAL A 232 8.76 6.36 -22.52
CA VAL A 232 7.92 7.35 -21.86
C VAL A 232 8.80 8.38 -21.17
N GLU A 233 8.48 9.65 -21.34
CA GLU A 233 9.21 10.79 -20.79
C GLU A 233 8.24 11.68 -20.01
N VAL A 234 8.44 11.86 -18.70
CA VAL A 234 7.67 12.84 -17.89
C VAL A 234 8.55 14.05 -17.69
N ALA A 235 8.41 15.02 -18.60
CA ALA A 235 9.30 16.17 -18.73
C ALA A 235 8.84 17.39 -17.91
N ALA A 236 7.56 17.49 -17.55
CA ALA A 236 7.02 18.61 -16.77
C ALA A 236 6.11 18.14 -15.62
N PRO A 237 5.87 19.01 -14.61
CA PRO A 237 5.09 18.64 -13.44
C PRO A 237 3.70 18.09 -13.80
N VAL A 238 3.30 17.02 -13.11
CA VAL A 238 1.98 16.41 -13.25
C VAL A 238 1.17 16.71 -12.00
N VAL A 239 0.09 17.48 -12.14
CA VAL A 239 -0.85 17.76 -11.05
C VAL A 239 -2.22 17.24 -11.45
N LEU A 240 -2.74 16.26 -10.73
CA LEU A 240 -4.09 15.72 -10.95
C LEU A 240 -4.97 15.95 -9.71
N ALA A 241 -6.29 16.00 -9.93
CA ALA A 241 -7.26 16.17 -8.87
C ALA A 241 -7.12 15.06 -7.79
N PRO A 242 -7.50 15.34 -6.52
CA PRO A 242 -7.45 14.36 -5.45
C PRO A 242 -8.15 13.03 -5.78
N GLY A 243 -7.54 11.92 -5.39
CA GLY A 243 -7.99 10.56 -5.75
C GLY A 243 -7.75 10.18 -7.22
N GLY A 244 -7.04 11.03 -7.97
CA GLY A 244 -6.67 10.80 -9.36
C GLY A 244 -5.67 9.66 -9.56
N ARG A 245 -5.25 9.47 -10.81
CA ARG A 245 -4.41 8.34 -11.22
C ARG A 245 -3.44 8.69 -12.35
N LEU A 246 -2.20 8.23 -12.25
CA LEU A 246 -1.20 8.24 -13.33
C LEU A 246 -0.60 6.85 -13.50
N TRP A 247 -0.99 6.13 -14.55
CA TRP A 247 -0.47 4.79 -14.85
C TRP A 247 0.26 4.77 -16.19
N LEU A 248 1.58 4.57 -16.17
CA LEU A 248 2.39 4.57 -17.38
C LEU A 248 3.14 3.24 -17.52
N GLY A 249 3.14 2.69 -18.73
CA GLY A 249 3.88 1.48 -19.07
C GLY A 249 4.69 1.65 -20.34
N SER A 250 5.91 1.16 -20.34
CA SER A 250 6.78 1.11 -21.52
C SER A 250 7.30 -0.30 -21.70
N SER A 251 7.09 -0.88 -22.87
CA SER A 251 7.66 -2.18 -23.25
C SER A 251 8.60 -2.04 -24.44
N ALA A 252 9.40 -3.06 -24.68
CA ALA A 252 10.19 -3.19 -25.91
C ALA A 252 9.66 -4.42 -26.66
N SER A 253 9.51 -4.33 -27.97
CA SER A 253 9.17 -5.47 -28.80
C SER A 253 10.23 -5.72 -29.87
N SER A 254 10.49 -7.00 -30.11
CA SER A 254 11.18 -7.50 -31.29
C SER A 254 10.18 -8.37 -32.08
N GLN A 255 9.18 -7.75 -32.69
CA GLN A 255 8.32 -8.45 -33.64
C GLN A 255 8.87 -8.24 -35.06
N GLY A 256 9.38 -9.32 -35.67
CA GLY A 256 9.92 -9.30 -37.03
C GLY A 256 11.30 -8.63 -37.14
N THR A 257 11.56 -7.97 -38.28
CA THR A 257 12.82 -7.26 -38.59
C THR A 257 12.90 -5.82 -38.05
N LEU A 258 11.84 -5.29 -37.45
CA LEU A 258 11.86 -3.98 -36.78
C LEU A 258 12.12 -4.16 -35.28
N ALA A 259 13.35 -3.87 -34.86
CA ALA A 259 13.63 -3.57 -33.47
C ALA A 259 13.07 -2.17 -33.16
N ILE A 260 12.08 -2.08 -32.27
CA ILE A 260 11.62 -0.78 -31.76
C ILE A 260 12.40 -0.55 -30.46
N PRO A 261 13.38 0.38 -30.43
CA PRO A 261 14.03 0.76 -29.19
C PRO A 261 12.97 1.39 -28.27
N GLY A 262 12.64 0.68 -27.19
CA GLY A 262 11.59 1.04 -26.25
C GLY A 262 11.87 0.42 -24.89
N GLY A 263 10.90 0.50 -23.99
CA GLY A 263 11.01 -0.11 -22.65
C GLY A 263 11.70 0.77 -21.62
N THR A 264 11.89 2.07 -21.88
CA THR A 264 12.40 3.03 -20.89
C THR A 264 11.33 4.02 -20.44
N ILE A 265 11.29 4.31 -19.15
CA ILE A 265 10.52 5.42 -18.56
C ILE A 265 11.48 6.38 -17.86
N ASN A 266 11.45 7.67 -18.20
CA ASN A 266 12.14 8.72 -17.45
C ASN A 266 11.12 9.58 -16.71
N LEU A 267 11.25 9.66 -15.39
CA LEU A 267 10.49 10.56 -14.55
C LEU A 267 11.39 11.75 -14.17
N ASN A 268 11.23 12.87 -14.88
CA ASN A 268 12.11 14.03 -14.77
C ASN A 268 11.45 15.22 -14.07
N ALA A 269 10.19 15.09 -13.67
CA ALA A 269 9.43 16.16 -13.05
C ALA A 269 8.54 15.64 -11.91
N PRO A 270 8.18 16.52 -10.95
CA PRO A 270 7.36 16.15 -9.80
C PRO A 270 5.92 15.78 -10.17
N VAL A 271 5.32 14.94 -9.32
CA VAL A 271 3.94 14.45 -9.47
C VAL A 271 3.17 14.73 -8.19
N THR A 272 2.01 15.37 -8.29
CA THR A 272 1.13 15.68 -7.15
C THR A 272 -0.29 15.16 -7.42
N ILE A 273 -0.71 14.16 -6.65
CA ILE A 273 -2.04 13.55 -6.74
C ILE A 273 -2.51 13.18 -5.33
N PRO A 274 -3.10 14.11 -4.56
CA PRO A 274 -3.43 13.88 -3.15
C PRO A 274 -4.35 12.66 -2.97
N GLY A 275 -3.93 11.67 -2.18
CA GLY A 275 -4.65 10.42 -1.97
C GLY A 275 -4.88 9.56 -3.22
N GLY A 276 -4.18 9.87 -4.33
CA GLY A 276 -4.31 9.19 -5.62
C GLY A 276 -3.32 8.04 -5.82
N ALA A 277 -3.12 7.63 -7.06
CA ALA A 277 -2.28 6.49 -7.40
C ALA A 277 -1.33 6.76 -8.57
N VAL A 278 -0.05 6.45 -8.39
CA VAL A 278 0.99 6.48 -9.44
C VAL A 278 1.52 5.06 -9.63
N ALA A 279 1.54 4.60 -10.88
CA ALA A 279 2.05 3.29 -11.26
C ALA A 279 2.87 3.41 -12.54
N LEU A 280 4.19 3.23 -12.45
CA LEU A 280 5.09 3.32 -13.60
C LEU A 280 5.82 2.00 -13.79
N ALA A 281 5.67 1.36 -14.95
CA ALA A 281 6.34 0.10 -15.24
C ALA A 281 7.12 0.14 -16.57
N ALA A 282 8.41 -0.18 -16.51
CA ALA A 282 9.28 -0.27 -17.68
C ALA A 282 9.76 -1.72 -17.88
N ALA A 283 9.74 -2.25 -19.10
CA ALA A 283 10.32 -3.56 -19.39
C ALA A 283 11.86 -3.54 -19.31
N GLY A 284 12.47 -2.39 -19.62
CA GLY A 284 13.90 -2.11 -19.49
C GLY A 284 14.17 -1.25 -18.26
N THR A 285 14.43 0.04 -18.48
CA THR A 285 14.90 0.95 -17.42
C THR A 285 13.82 1.93 -17.00
N LEU A 286 13.66 2.15 -15.70
CA LEU A 286 12.94 3.31 -15.17
C LEU A 286 13.94 4.19 -14.45
N GLN A 287 14.14 5.40 -14.93
CA GLN A 287 14.99 6.40 -14.31
C GLN A 287 14.14 7.49 -13.67
N VAL A 288 14.38 7.75 -12.39
CA VAL A 288 13.85 8.93 -11.70
C VAL A 288 14.99 9.92 -11.55
N SER A 289 14.80 11.14 -12.05
CA SER A 289 15.81 12.20 -11.90
C SER A 289 16.02 12.61 -10.45
N GLU A 290 17.12 13.29 -10.20
CA GLU A 290 17.45 13.84 -8.89
C GLU A 290 16.39 14.84 -8.41
N ALA A 291 16.17 14.87 -7.09
CA ALA A 291 15.24 15.77 -6.40
C ALA A 291 13.78 15.75 -6.87
N VAL A 292 13.37 14.76 -7.67
CA VAL A 292 11.97 14.57 -8.05
C VAL A 292 11.13 14.21 -6.83
N THR A 293 9.96 14.83 -6.69
CA THR A 293 9.01 14.55 -5.62
C THR A 293 7.70 13.96 -6.14
N VAL A 294 7.17 12.98 -5.42
CA VAL A 294 5.86 12.36 -5.66
C VAL A 294 4.99 12.53 -4.41
N ASP A 295 4.11 13.51 -4.44
CA ASP A 295 3.19 13.83 -3.33
C ASP A 295 1.82 13.20 -3.57
N LEU A 296 1.55 12.14 -2.81
CA LEU A 296 0.29 11.42 -2.78
C LEU A 296 -0.35 11.48 -1.39
N ALA A 297 0.15 12.34 -0.50
CA ALA A 297 -0.26 12.36 0.89
C ALA A 297 -1.73 12.78 1.03
N GLY A 298 -2.37 12.31 2.09
CA GLY A 298 -3.61 12.89 2.57
C GLY A 298 -3.42 14.35 2.97
N ARG A 299 -4.54 15.06 3.14
CA ARG A 299 -4.55 16.49 3.48
C ARG A 299 -5.16 16.72 4.84
N TRP A 300 -4.78 17.83 5.47
CA TRP A 300 -5.52 18.40 6.57
C TRP A 300 -6.70 19.19 6.02
N THR A 301 -7.92 18.80 6.40
CA THR A 301 -9.14 19.56 6.06
C THR A 301 -9.78 20.05 7.34
N ASN A 302 -9.97 21.36 7.46
CA ASN A 302 -10.58 21.97 8.64
C ASN A 302 -11.78 22.81 8.22
N ASP A 303 -12.97 22.33 8.56
CA ASP A 303 -14.25 22.99 8.27
C ASP A 303 -14.67 23.95 9.38
N ARG A 304 -13.87 24.15 10.42
CA ARG A 304 -14.20 25.14 11.45
C ARG A 304 -14.15 26.54 10.85
N SER A 305 -15.11 27.39 11.20
CA SER A 305 -15.16 28.78 10.71
C SER A 305 -13.87 29.55 10.97
N ILE A 306 -13.21 29.32 12.11
CA ILE A 306 -11.91 29.92 12.46
C ILE A 306 -10.79 29.58 11.48
N ALA A 307 -10.90 28.46 10.77
CA ALA A 307 -9.93 28.01 9.76
C ALA A 307 -10.27 28.50 8.35
N ALA A 308 -11.32 29.32 8.20
CA ALA A 308 -11.79 29.93 6.95
C ALA A 308 -11.90 28.93 5.78
N PRO A 309 -12.69 27.84 5.90
CA PRO A 309 -12.85 26.86 4.83
C PRO A 309 -13.49 27.49 3.59
N ALA A 310 -13.20 26.93 2.42
CA ALA A 310 -13.94 27.25 1.20
C ALA A 310 -15.39 26.79 1.35
N LEU A 311 -16.34 27.69 1.09
CA LEU A 311 -17.78 27.46 1.21
C LEU A 311 -18.47 27.61 -0.16
N ASP A 312 -19.58 26.91 -0.36
CA ASP A 312 -20.48 27.16 -1.49
C ASP A 312 -21.43 28.34 -1.20
N ALA A 313 -22.31 28.65 -2.16
CA ALA A 313 -23.30 29.71 -2.01
C ALA A 313 -24.30 29.49 -0.87
N ALA A 314 -24.45 28.24 -0.38
CA ALA A 314 -25.27 27.89 0.76
C ALA A 314 -24.50 27.90 2.10
N GLY A 315 -23.22 28.29 2.09
CA GLY A 315 -22.37 28.32 3.27
C GLY A 315 -21.85 26.95 3.72
N LEU A 316 -21.95 25.91 2.87
CA LEU A 316 -21.45 24.57 3.16
C LEU A 316 -19.99 24.42 2.70
N PRO A 317 -19.12 23.76 3.48
CA PRO A 317 -17.74 23.58 3.05
C PRO A 317 -17.63 22.72 1.79
N THR A 318 -16.72 23.07 0.87
CA THR A 318 -16.59 22.42 -0.44
C THR A 318 -15.28 21.68 -0.65
N GLY A 319 -14.25 21.93 0.17
CA GLY A 319 -12.94 21.30 0.01
C GLY A 319 -12.99 19.77 0.10
N ALA A 320 -12.28 19.07 -0.79
CA ALA A 320 -12.24 17.61 -0.81
C ALA A 320 -11.65 17.04 0.50
N LEU A 321 -12.22 15.95 1.00
CA LEU A 321 -11.71 15.22 2.16
C LEU A 321 -10.74 14.14 1.68
N VAL A 322 -9.45 14.43 1.77
CA VAL A 322 -8.36 13.53 1.36
C VAL A 322 -7.76 12.87 2.60
N LEU A 323 -8.48 11.92 3.17
CA LEU A 323 -8.06 11.29 4.43
C LEU A 323 -6.97 10.24 4.22
N LYS A 324 -7.05 9.47 3.14
CA LYS A 324 -6.12 8.38 2.89
C LYS A 324 -4.92 8.88 2.08
N GLY A 325 -3.73 8.44 2.48
CA GLY A 325 -2.55 8.56 1.62
C GLY A 325 -2.68 7.65 0.40
N GLY A 326 -2.03 8.06 -0.69
CA GLY A 326 -2.10 7.38 -1.98
C GLY A 326 -1.18 6.17 -2.13
N THR A 327 -1.00 5.72 -3.36
CA THR A 327 -0.15 4.56 -3.67
C THR A 327 0.85 4.87 -4.77
N LEU A 328 2.13 4.58 -4.50
CA LEU A 328 3.22 4.69 -5.48
C LEU A 328 3.74 3.29 -5.80
N GLY A 329 3.77 2.95 -7.07
CA GLY A 329 4.43 1.74 -7.57
C GLY A 329 5.35 2.05 -8.75
N LEU A 330 6.62 1.71 -8.63
CA LEU A 330 7.64 1.80 -9.67
C LEU A 330 8.21 0.40 -9.94
N TRP A 331 8.14 -0.04 -11.19
CA TRP A 331 8.67 -1.34 -11.62
C TRP A 331 9.56 -1.19 -12.84
N ALA A 332 10.72 -1.82 -12.82
CA ALA A 332 11.57 -1.93 -14.00
C ALA A 332 12.51 -3.11 -13.91
N ASN A 333 13.07 -3.56 -15.02
CA ASN A 333 14.24 -4.44 -14.96
C ASN A 333 15.41 -3.69 -14.29
N GLN A 334 15.64 -2.44 -14.66
CA GLN A 334 16.57 -1.54 -13.98
C GLN A 334 15.84 -0.30 -13.45
N LEU A 335 15.69 -0.20 -12.13
CA LEU A 335 15.10 0.94 -11.45
C LEU A 335 16.21 1.82 -10.87
N LEU A 336 16.42 2.99 -11.47
CA LEU A 336 17.46 3.94 -11.10
C LEU A 336 16.81 5.18 -10.50
N VAL A 337 16.83 5.30 -9.18
CA VAL A 337 16.27 6.45 -8.46
C VAL A 337 17.39 7.44 -8.14
N GLY A 338 17.25 8.67 -8.62
CA GLY A 338 18.20 9.76 -8.38
C GLY A 338 18.30 10.17 -6.91
N GLN A 339 19.33 10.94 -6.59
CA GLN A 339 19.55 11.49 -5.24
C GLN A 339 18.42 12.44 -4.84
N GLY A 340 18.11 12.50 -3.55
CA GLY A 340 17.09 13.40 -3.01
C GLY A 340 15.66 13.11 -3.46
N PHE A 341 15.38 11.93 -4.03
CA PHE A 341 14.03 11.52 -4.41
C PHE A 341 13.08 11.55 -3.22
N GLY A 342 11.94 12.24 -3.36
CA GLY A 342 10.91 12.32 -2.32
C GLY A 342 9.63 11.58 -2.72
N ALA A 343 9.06 10.79 -1.83
CA ALA A 343 7.72 10.22 -2.02
C ALA A 343 6.93 10.22 -0.72
N ASP A 344 5.75 10.84 -0.73
CA ASP A 344 4.89 10.94 0.45
C ASP A 344 3.51 10.30 0.20
N VAL A 345 3.20 9.27 0.98
CA VAL A 345 1.91 8.57 1.02
C VAL A 345 1.28 8.66 2.41
N SER A 346 1.58 9.69 3.18
CA SER A 346 1.10 9.85 4.56
C SER A 346 -0.41 10.06 4.66
N ALA A 347 -0.99 9.76 5.82
CA ALA A 347 -2.40 9.97 6.11
C ALA A 347 -2.75 11.47 6.22
N GLY A 348 -4.00 11.79 5.88
CA GLY A 348 -4.64 13.08 6.16
C GLY A 348 -5.64 12.98 7.32
N ALA A 349 -6.24 14.10 7.67
CA ALA A 349 -7.26 14.18 8.70
C ALA A 349 -8.28 15.28 8.40
N TRP A 350 -9.49 15.14 8.92
CA TRP A 350 -10.56 16.10 8.77
C TRP A 350 -11.13 16.49 10.12
N MET A 351 -11.22 17.79 10.37
CA MET A 351 -11.98 18.37 11.46
C MET A 351 -13.24 19.02 10.91
N ASN A 352 -14.41 18.57 11.37
CA ASN A 352 -15.68 19.12 10.92
C ASN A 352 -16.02 20.45 11.63
N THR A 353 -17.14 21.05 11.23
CA THR A 353 -17.65 22.32 11.80
C THR A 353 -17.89 22.28 13.32
N ARG A 354 -18.08 21.08 13.90
CA ARG A 354 -18.30 20.85 15.34
C ARG A 354 -17.02 20.44 16.10
N ALA A 355 -15.85 20.63 15.49
CA ALA A 355 -14.55 20.20 16.03
C ALA A 355 -14.40 18.68 16.22
N ALA A 356 -15.28 17.87 15.64
CA ALA A 356 -15.13 16.43 15.61
C ALA A 356 -14.10 16.03 14.55
N LEU A 357 -13.18 15.17 14.95
CA LEU A 357 -12.02 14.76 14.18
C LEU A 357 -12.21 13.38 13.56
N ARG A 358 -11.87 13.24 12.28
CA ARG A 358 -11.78 11.98 11.56
C ARG A 358 -10.36 11.82 11.00
N LEU A 359 -9.71 10.74 11.38
CA LEU A 359 -8.35 10.42 10.99
C LEU A 359 -8.35 9.47 9.80
N GLY A 360 -7.39 9.65 8.91
CA GLY A 360 -7.15 8.75 7.80
C GLY A 360 -6.07 7.70 8.07
N SER A 361 -5.72 6.99 7.00
CA SER A 361 -4.69 5.95 6.98
C SER A 361 -3.60 6.29 5.98
N ALA A 362 -2.36 5.90 6.30
CA ALA A 362 -1.25 6.02 5.36
C ALA A 362 -1.41 5.02 4.20
N GLY A 363 -0.72 5.31 3.11
CA GLY A 363 -0.72 4.54 1.88
C GLY A 363 0.47 3.58 1.75
N ALA A 364 0.88 3.31 0.51
CA ALA A 364 1.94 2.35 0.21
C ALA A 364 2.91 2.83 -0.87
N ILE A 365 4.19 2.48 -0.69
CA ILE A 365 5.27 2.67 -1.67
C ILE A 365 5.84 1.31 -2.05
N VAL A 366 5.94 1.06 -3.35
CA VAL A 366 6.49 -0.15 -3.95
C VAL A 366 7.55 0.23 -4.98
N LEU A 367 8.82 -0.06 -4.70
CA LEU A 367 9.94 0.14 -5.62
C LEU A 367 10.54 -1.23 -5.92
N GLN A 368 10.35 -1.72 -7.15
CA GLN A 368 10.71 -3.10 -7.48
C GLN A 368 11.51 -3.19 -8.75
N ALA A 369 12.71 -3.74 -8.60
CA ALA A 369 13.45 -4.28 -9.73
C ALA A 369 12.90 -5.67 -10.08
N VAL A 370 12.30 -5.79 -11.27
CA VAL A 370 11.67 -7.00 -11.77
C VAL A 370 12.49 -7.52 -12.96
N PRO A 371 13.35 -8.53 -12.76
CA PRO A 371 14.10 -9.11 -13.87
C PRO A 371 13.13 -9.78 -14.85
N GLN A 372 13.54 -9.86 -16.12
CA GLN A 372 12.77 -10.58 -17.16
C GLN A 372 12.51 -12.05 -16.79
N SER A 373 13.42 -12.64 -16.01
CA SER A 373 13.25 -13.98 -15.44
C SER A 373 14.02 -14.08 -14.11
N LEU A 374 13.30 -14.35 -13.03
CA LEU A 374 13.89 -14.70 -11.73
C LEU A 374 14.63 -16.05 -11.77
N ASP A 375 14.25 -16.91 -12.71
CA ASP A 375 14.74 -18.29 -12.80
C ASP A 375 16.07 -18.41 -13.55
N SER A 376 16.34 -17.49 -14.46
CA SER A 376 17.51 -17.57 -15.35
C SER A 376 18.42 -16.34 -15.33
N ALA A 377 17.89 -15.17 -14.95
CA ALA A 377 18.66 -13.92 -14.95
C ALA A 377 18.23 -12.95 -13.82
N PRO A 378 18.11 -13.40 -12.55
CA PRO A 378 17.70 -12.55 -11.44
C PRO A 378 18.67 -11.39 -11.19
N GLU A 379 19.94 -11.53 -11.60
CA GLU A 379 20.98 -10.51 -11.46
C GLU A 379 20.78 -9.28 -12.35
N LYS A 380 19.84 -9.33 -13.31
CA LYS A 380 19.49 -8.20 -14.17
C LYS A 380 18.55 -7.22 -13.48
N GLY A 381 17.76 -7.70 -12.52
CA GLY A 381 16.79 -6.94 -11.75
C GLY A 381 17.47 -6.00 -10.76
N LEU A 382 17.83 -4.81 -11.21
CA LEU A 382 18.59 -3.82 -10.45
C LEU A 382 17.70 -2.73 -9.83
N LEU A 383 17.85 -2.44 -8.54
CA LEU A 383 17.34 -1.23 -7.89
C LEU A 383 18.49 -0.44 -7.29
N ARG A 384 18.69 0.79 -7.77
CA ARG A 384 19.61 1.77 -7.18
C ARG A 384 18.79 2.90 -6.57
N LEU A 385 18.92 3.11 -5.27
CA LEU A 385 18.32 4.22 -4.55
C LEU A 385 19.38 5.28 -4.26
N GLY A 386 19.21 6.47 -4.82
CA GLY A 386 20.13 7.58 -4.58
C GLY A 386 20.12 8.05 -3.13
N ASP A 387 21.24 8.63 -2.70
CA ASP A 387 21.39 9.18 -1.36
C ASP A 387 20.36 10.27 -1.07
N GLY A 388 19.96 10.41 0.19
CA GLY A 388 18.99 11.42 0.62
C GLY A 388 17.54 11.14 0.18
N ALA A 389 17.22 9.94 -0.30
CA ALA A 389 15.85 9.56 -0.61
C ALA A 389 14.93 9.68 0.64
N ALA A 390 13.85 10.42 0.52
CA ALA A 390 12.89 10.70 1.58
C ALA A 390 11.55 10.01 1.27
N LEU A 391 11.33 8.83 1.86
CA LEU A 391 10.09 8.07 1.73
C LEU A 391 9.25 8.27 3.00
N ALA A 392 7.99 8.69 2.84
CA ALA A 392 7.09 8.98 3.96
C ALA A 392 5.73 8.27 3.80
N GLY A 393 5.20 7.81 4.92
CA GLY A 393 3.94 7.10 5.07
C GLY A 393 3.42 7.21 6.50
N TYR A 394 3.45 8.41 7.09
CA TYR A 394 3.01 8.62 8.47
C TYR A 394 1.51 8.37 8.63
N GLY A 395 1.12 7.60 9.64
CA GLY A 395 -0.28 7.35 9.98
C GLY A 395 -0.59 7.72 11.42
N PHE A 396 -1.87 7.72 11.80
CA PHE A 396 -2.28 8.02 13.19
C PHE A 396 -2.36 6.78 14.08
N ALA A 397 -2.86 5.67 13.53
CA ALA A 397 -2.99 4.39 14.23
C ALA A 397 -1.89 3.42 13.81
N ALA A 398 -1.67 3.28 12.50
CA ALA A 398 -0.57 2.53 11.92
C ALA A 398 0.00 3.30 10.74
N GLY A 399 1.32 3.19 10.58
CA GLY A 399 2.07 3.72 9.46
C GLY A 399 1.77 3.03 8.13
N GLY A 400 2.35 3.56 7.05
CA GLY A 400 2.20 3.03 5.70
C GLY A 400 2.96 1.73 5.47
N LYS A 401 2.92 1.26 4.23
CA LYS A 401 3.67 0.08 3.77
C LYS A 401 4.78 0.46 2.80
N LEU A 402 5.98 -0.06 3.03
CA LEU A 402 7.12 0.10 2.13
C LEU A 402 7.56 -1.28 1.60
N SER A 403 7.64 -1.41 0.27
CA SER A 403 8.16 -2.61 -0.39
C SER A 403 9.33 -2.26 -1.31
N LEU A 404 10.48 -2.87 -1.08
CA LEU A 404 11.70 -2.69 -1.87
C LEU A 404 12.17 -4.04 -2.41
N THR A 405 12.39 -4.14 -3.72
CA THR A 405 13.00 -5.31 -4.34
C THR A 405 14.22 -4.89 -5.15
N GLY A 406 15.41 -5.38 -4.76
CA GLY A 406 16.67 -5.13 -5.46
C GLY A 406 17.36 -6.41 -5.90
N ARG A 407 18.55 -6.29 -6.51
CA ARG A 407 19.35 -7.43 -6.96
C ARG A 407 19.88 -8.25 -5.78
N ASN A 408 20.92 -7.76 -5.13
CA ASN A 408 21.28 -8.17 -3.78
C ASN A 408 20.84 -7.08 -2.82
N VAL A 409 20.54 -7.47 -1.59
CA VAL A 409 20.18 -6.53 -0.52
C VAL A 409 21.06 -6.78 0.70
N ALA A 410 21.69 -5.73 1.20
CA ALA A 410 22.46 -5.74 2.45
C ALA A 410 21.83 -4.79 3.47
N LEU A 411 21.54 -5.30 4.67
CA LEU A 411 21.01 -4.52 5.78
C LEU A 411 22.10 -4.29 6.83
N GLY A 412 22.18 -3.07 7.35
CA GLY A 412 23.06 -2.73 8.48
C GLY A 412 24.40 -2.10 8.12
N ALA A 413 24.69 -1.84 6.84
CA ALA A 413 25.90 -1.11 6.42
C ALA A 413 25.72 0.40 6.61
N PRO A 414 26.75 1.16 7.04
CA PRO A 414 26.93 2.51 6.53
C PRO A 414 27.30 2.43 5.04
N ALA A 415 26.73 3.29 4.19
CA ALA A 415 27.10 3.37 2.77
C ALA A 415 28.61 3.68 2.60
N PRO A 416 29.35 3.19 1.57
CA PRO A 416 29.15 2.08 0.63
C PRO A 416 30.33 1.06 0.64
N GLY A 417 30.06 -0.20 0.30
CA GLY A 417 31.09 -1.24 0.10
C GLY A 417 30.60 -2.52 -0.60
N GLY A 418 29.32 -2.57 -0.97
CA GLY A 418 28.80 -3.60 -1.87
C GLY A 418 29.27 -3.35 -3.31
N ALA A 419 29.12 -4.37 -4.17
CA ALA A 419 29.32 -4.18 -5.60
C ALA A 419 28.47 -2.99 -6.08
N ALA A 420 28.99 -2.24 -7.06
CA ALA A 420 28.21 -1.19 -7.71
C ALA A 420 26.81 -1.74 -8.03
N ASP A 421 25.79 -0.97 -7.63
CA ASP A 421 24.39 -1.24 -7.89
C ASP A 421 23.68 -2.29 -6.98
N ASP A 422 24.28 -2.75 -5.86
CA ASP A 422 23.50 -3.48 -4.84
C ASP A 422 22.74 -2.54 -3.88
N LEU A 423 21.57 -2.97 -3.38
CA LEU A 423 20.77 -2.16 -2.46
C LEU A 423 21.28 -2.33 -1.03
N ALA A 424 21.86 -1.26 -0.48
CA ALA A 424 22.30 -1.21 0.90
C ALA A 424 21.36 -0.32 1.74
N LEU A 425 20.84 -0.85 2.85
CA LEU A 425 19.97 -0.12 3.77
C LEU A 425 20.58 -0.09 5.17
N ALA A 426 20.86 1.11 5.68
CA ALA A 426 21.34 1.30 7.05
C ALA A 426 20.23 0.96 8.08
N GLY A 427 20.61 0.60 9.31
CA GLY A 427 19.62 0.32 10.37
C GLY A 427 18.67 1.49 10.65
N ALA A 428 19.17 2.73 10.56
CA ALA A 428 18.38 3.94 10.75
C ALA A 428 17.26 4.14 9.70
N PHE A 429 17.37 3.49 8.52
CA PHE A 429 16.34 3.54 7.47
C PHE A 429 14.97 3.08 7.98
N PHE A 430 14.95 2.07 8.87
CA PHE A 430 13.73 1.46 9.39
C PHE A 430 13.06 2.25 10.52
N GLN A 431 13.65 3.37 10.92
CA GLN A 431 13.15 4.27 11.97
C GLN A 431 12.68 5.62 11.41
N GLN A 432 12.66 5.75 10.08
CA GLN A 432 12.30 6.95 9.35
C GLN A 432 11.02 6.71 8.53
N GLY A 433 10.41 7.79 8.03
CA GLY A 433 9.29 7.71 7.09
C GLY A 433 7.94 7.24 7.67
N GLY A 434 7.91 6.67 8.88
CA GLY A 434 6.65 6.33 9.54
C GLY A 434 5.96 5.07 9.00
N PHE A 435 6.69 4.13 8.38
CA PHE A 435 6.11 2.88 7.91
C PHE A 435 5.92 1.87 9.05
N SER A 436 4.77 1.19 9.07
CA SER A 436 4.47 0.09 10.00
C SER A 436 4.71 -1.30 9.38
N GLN A 437 4.95 -1.36 8.08
CA GLN A 437 5.20 -2.60 7.34
C GLN A 437 6.36 -2.42 6.35
N TYR A 438 7.42 -3.21 6.52
CA TYR A 438 8.56 -3.26 5.62
C TYR A 438 8.62 -4.62 4.92
N ASN A 439 8.58 -4.62 3.60
CA ASN A 439 8.77 -5.80 2.76
C ASN A 439 10.02 -5.62 1.91
N ILE A 440 11.11 -6.24 2.31
CA ILE A 440 12.40 -6.13 1.63
C ILE A 440 12.71 -7.46 0.95
N ALA A 441 12.97 -7.42 -0.35
CA ALA A 441 13.27 -8.60 -1.14
C ALA A 441 14.54 -8.43 -1.97
N ALA A 442 15.28 -9.51 -2.14
CA ALA A 442 16.40 -9.62 -3.06
C ALA A 442 16.08 -10.63 -4.15
N ASN A 443 16.26 -10.23 -5.42
CA ASN A 443 16.15 -11.14 -6.55
C ASN A 443 17.23 -12.22 -6.51
N VAL A 444 18.40 -11.89 -5.97
CA VAL A 444 19.55 -12.78 -5.83
C VAL A 444 19.74 -13.18 -4.37
N ASN A 445 20.47 -12.41 -3.55
CA ASN A 445 20.73 -12.76 -2.14
C ASN A 445 20.44 -11.60 -1.19
N LEU A 446 20.02 -11.92 0.02
CA LEU A 446 19.79 -10.95 1.10
C LEU A 446 20.71 -11.25 2.28
N SER A 447 21.36 -10.23 2.83
CA SER A 447 22.19 -10.35 4.03
C SER A 447 21.86 -9.26 5.06
N VAL A 448 21.85 -9.64 6.33
CA VAL A 448 21.88 -8.73 7.48
C VAL A 448 23.28 -8.82 8.04
N LEU A 449 24.03 -7.73 7.91
CA LEU A 449 25.47 -7.74 8.11
C LEU A 449 25.86 -7.97 9.58
N PRO A 450 27.09 -8.46 9.83
CA PRO A 450 27.58 -8.73 11.18
C PRO A 450 27.45 -7.52 12.11
N GLY A 451 27.03 -7.76 13.35
CA GLY A 451 26.92 -6.72 14.40
C GLY A 451 25.88 -5.63 14.13
N SER A 452 25.08 -5.74 13.05
CA SER A 452 24.10 -4.71 12.72
C SER A 452 22.87 -4.76 13.61
N LEU A 453 22.28 -3.59 13.88
CA LEU A 453 21.00 -3.46 14.59
C LEU A 453 19.93 -2.97 13.62
N ILE A 454 18.92 -3.80 13.37
CA ILE A 454 17.72 -3.44 12.64
C ILE A 454 16.56 -3.43 13.63
N ALA A 455 16.07 -2.25 13.97
CA ALA A 455 14.97 -2.07 14.90
C ALA A 455 13.87 -1.19 14.27
N PRO A 456 12.96 -1.78 13.47
CA PRO A 456 11.92 -1.02 12.78
C PRO A 456 10.96 -0.34 13.76
N ARG A 457 10.71 0.95 13.56
CA ARG A 457 9.80 1.75 14.40
C ARG A 457 9.06 2.77 13.55
N ALA A 458 7.73 2.73 13.61
CA ALA A 458 6.88 3.69 12.91
C ALA A 458 6.75 5.00 13.71
N LEU A 459 7.14 6.12 13.10
CA LEU A 459 6.67 7.44 13.51
C LEU A 459 5.20 7.63 13.11
N SER A 460 4.43 8.25 13.99
CA SER A 460 3.00 8.51 13.78
C SER A 460 2.72 10.00 13.73
N TRP A 461 1.65 10.40 13.04
CA TRP A 461 1.14 11.76 13.13
C TRP A 461 0.59 12.05 14.52
N VAL A 462 1.08 13.13 15.12
CA VAL A 462 0.53 13.71 16.35
C VAL A 462 0.03 15.10 16.02
N LEU A 463 -1.26 15.33 16.24
CA LEU A 463 -1.86 16.65 16.00
C LEU A 463 -1.29 17.67 16.98
N ASP A 464 -0.98 18.85 16.47
CA ASP A 464 -0.55 19.97 17.28
C ASP A 464 -1.72 20.48 18.12
N GLY A 465 -1.45 21.03 19.31
CA GLY A 465 -2.48 21.62 20.16
C GLY A 465 -3.26 22.76 19.48
N ALA A 466 -2.66 23.40 18.47
CA ALA A 466 -3.26 24.45 17.65
C ALA A 466 -3.86 23.95 16.33
N ALA A 467 -3.88 22.64 16.05
CA ALA A 467 -4.38 22.07 14.79
C ALA A 467 -5.79 22.55 14.44
N GLY A 468 -6.64 22.74 15.46
CA GLY A 468 -8.01 23.24 15.27
C GLY A 468 -8.12 24.65 14.68
N ASN A 469 -7.03 25.42 14.69
CA ASN A 469 -6.94 26.77 14.09
C ASN A 469 -6.18 26.77 12.76
N ALA A 470 -5.48 25.66 12.42
CA ALA A 470 -4.76 25.56 11.17
C ALA A 470 -5.72 25.49 9.99
N ALA A 471 -5.46 26.32 8.97
CA ALA A 471 -6.17 26.31 7.69
C ALA A 471 -5.98 24.95 6.99
N SER A 472 -6.93 24.58 6.13
CA SER A 472 -6.82 23.35 5.33
C SER A 472 -5.58 23.39 4.44
N GLY A 473 -4.89 22.25 4.27
CA GLY A 473 -3.65 22.19 3.51
C GLY A 473 -2.87 20.90 3.72
N LEU A 474 -1.53 21.00 3.70
CA LEU A 474 -0.64 19.89 4.01
C LEU A 474 -0.81 19.45 5.47
N MET A 475 -0.65 18.15 5.73
CA MET A 475 -0.80 17.61 7.09
C MET A 475 0.24 18.18 8.06
N THR A 476 1.42 18.54 7.57
CA THR A 476 2.52 19.17 8.34
C THR A 476 2.17 20.53 8.94
N ALA A 477 1.08 21.17 8.50
CA ALA A 477 0.59 22.42 9.10
C ALA A 477 -0.24 22.19 10.37
N ALA A 478 -0.66 20.95 10.63
CA ALA A 478 -1.57 20.60 11.74
C ALA A 478 -1.06 19.41 12.59
N ALA A 479 0.03 18.76 12.18
CA ALA A 479 0.64 17.66 12.90
C ALA A 479 2.15 17.58 12.63
N ALA A 480 2.85 17.00 13.59
CA ALA A 480 4.24 16.59 13.47
C ALA A 480 4.39 15.07 13.61
N PRO A 481 5.35 14.44 12.92
CA PRO A 481 5.66 13.04 13.15
C PRO A 481 6.35 12.87 14.51
N ALA A 482 5.89 11.92 15.31
CA ALA A 482 6.51 11.59 16.59
C ALA A 482 6.50 10.09 16.83
N LEU A 483 7.50 9.61 17.57
CA LEU A 483 7.51 8.24 18.08
C LEU A 483 6.60 8.18 19.31
N LEU A 484 5.55 7.37 19.25
CA LEU A 484 4.67 7.12 20.39
C LEU A 484 5.31 6.09 21.35
N ASP A 485 4.86 6.09 22.61
CA ASP A 485 5.29 5.11 23.60
C ASP A 485 4.60 3.75 23.39
N LEU A 486 5.19 2.67 23.93
CA LEU A 486 4.58 1.33 23.92
C LEU A 486 3.44 1.17 24.93
N ALA A 487 3.36 2.06 25.92
CA ALA A 487 2.31 2.09 26.92
C ALA A 487 2.13 3.53 27.41
N GLY A 488 0.92 3.87 27.83
CA GLY A 488 0.63 5.18 28.39
C GLY A 488 -0.87 5.49 28.43
N PRO A 489 -1.26 6.62 29.04
CA PRO A 489 -2.66 7.03 29.16
C PRO A 489 -3.26 7.54 27.84
N SER A 490 -2.43 7.71 26.80
CA SER A 490 -2.82 8.26 25.51
C SER A 490 -2.69 7.21 24.40
N ARG A 491 -2.23 7.60 23.21
CA ARG A 491 -2.05 6.68 22.07
C ARG A 491 -0.78 5.87 22.26
N VAL A 492 -0.88 4.58 21.95
CA VAL A 492 0.24 3.64 21.95
C VAL A 492 0.75 3.43 20.53
N ARG A 493 2.07 3.27 20.35
CA ARG A 493 2.67 2.98 19.04
C ARG A 493 2.21 1.64 18.50
N ALA A 494 1.92 1.60 17.20
CA ALA A 494 1.67 0.33 16.51
C ALA A 494 2.97 -0.45 16.33
N ALA A 495 2.85 -1.79 16.44
CA ALA A 495 3.95 -2.68 16.15
C ALA A 495 4.35 -2.60 14.68
N THR A 496 5.66 -2.63 14.41
CA THR A 496 6.21 -2.53 13.05
C THR A 496 6.66 -3.89 12.57
N SER A 497 6.05 -4.39 11.49
CA SER A 497 6.34 -5.71 10.93
C SER A 497 7.43 -5.64 9.85
N LEU A 498 8.27 -6.69 9.79
CA LEU A 498 9.39 -6.81 8.86
C LEU A 498 9.31 -8.15 8.11
N SER A 499 9.37 -8.09 6.78
CA SER A 499 9.49 -9.25 5.91
C SER A 499 10.76 -9.13 5.08
N LEU A 500 11.66 -10.10 5.19
CA LEU A 500 12.88 -10.23 4.39
C LEU A 500 12.78 -11.47 3.49
N GLN A 501 13.03 -11.31 2.20
CA GLN A 501 12.84 -12.39 1.23
C GLN A 501 14.00 -12.48 0.22
N ALA A 502 14.44 -13.69 -0.10
CA ALA A 502 15.32 -13.98 -1.23
C ALA A 502 14.76 -15.18 -2.00
N PRO A 503 13.72 -15.01 -2.83
CA PRO A 503 12.85 -16.11 -3.27
C PRO A 503 13.39 -16.93 -4.44
N ALA A 504 14.52 -16.55 -5.07
CA ALA A 504 15.07 -17.30 -6.21
C ALA A 504 15.40 -18.75 -5.83
N GLN A 505 14.94 -19.73 -6.62
CA GLN A 505 15.11 -21.16 -6.28
C GLN A 505 15.90 -21.95 -7.31
N LYS A 506 15.96 -21.50 -8.58
CA LYS A 506 16.45 -22.32 -9.69
C LYS A 506 17.95 -22.15 -10.01
N LEU A 507 18.61 -21.18 -9.39
CA LEU A 507 20.02 -20.86 -9.66
C LEU A 507 20.91 -21.13 -8.45
N ALA A 508 22.07 -21.75 -8.68
CA ALA A 508 22.99 -22.17 -7.62
C ALA A 508 23.48 -21.04 -6.68
N ASN A 509 23.60 -19.83 -7.22
CA ASN A 509 24.18 -18.67 -6.54
C ASN A 509 23.15 -17.63 -6.07
N ALA A 510 21.85 -17.94 -6.14
CA ALA A 510 20.76 -17.03 -5.78
C ALA A 510 19.77 -17.69 -4.83
N GLY A 511 19.06 -16.94 -3.99
CA GLY A 511 18.07 -17.47 -3.06
C GLY A 511 18.56 -17.69 -1.65
N ARG A 512 19.65 -17.02 -1.25
CA ARG A 512 20.19 -17.13 0.10
C ARG A 512 19.80 -15.92 0.94
N LEU A 513 19.39 -16.18 2.17
CA LEU A 513 19.14 -15.18 3.19
C LEU A 513 20.07 -15.47 4.38
N LEU A 514 20.96 -14.53 4.70
CA LEU A 514 21.89 -14.63 5.84
C LEU A 514 21.57 -13.57 6.89
N VAL A 515 21.31 -13.98 8.13
CA VAL A 515 21.37 -13.11 9.31
C VAL A 515 22.67 -13.42 10.03
N ASP A 516 23.68 -12.57 9.87
CA ASP A 516 25.05 -12.89 10.26
C ASP A 516 25.28 -12.77 11.77
N THR A 517 26.46 -13.18 12.21
CA THR A 517 26.87 -13.24 13.61
C THR A 517 26.81 -11.86 14.24
N GLY A 518 26.17 -11.78 15.41
CA GLY A 518 25.97 -10.52 16.14
C GLY A 518 24.96 -9.56 15.53
N ALA A 519 24.36 -9.88 14.37
CA ALA A 519 23.24 -9.10 13.84
C ALA A 519 22.00 -9.26 14.74
N GLN A 520 21.24 -8.18 14.89
CA GLN A 520 20.05 -8.13 15.75
C GLN A 520 18.86 -7.55 14.98
N LEU A 521 17.79 -8.35 14.84
CA LEU A 521 16.48 -7.89 14.38
C LEU A 521 15.57 -7.74 15.60
N LEU A 522 15.34 -6.51 16.07
CA LEU A 522 14.56 -6.22 17.28
C LEU A 522 13.25 -5.51 16.91
N LEU A 523 12.12 -6.20 17.05
CA LEU A 523 10.81 -5.68 16.69
C LEU A 523 10.00 -5.27 17.93
N ASP A 524 8.95 -4.50 17.68
CA ASP A 524 8.00 -4.10 18.72
C ASP A 524 7.15 -5.27 19.23
N PRO A 525 6.65 -5.20 20.48
CA PRO A 525 5.72 -6.19 20.99
C PRO A 525 4.47 -6.36 20.11
N GLY A 526 4.20 -7.61 19.72
CA GLY A 526 3.10 -8.00 18.82
C GLY A 526 3.42 -7.84 17.33
N ALA A 527 4.66 -7.51 16.95
CA ALA A 527 5.07 -7.42 15.56
C ALA A 527 5.20 -8.79 14.87
N SER A 528 5.16 -8.78 13.54
CA SER A 528 5.44 -9.97 12.73
C SER A 528 6.80 -9.84 12.01
N LEU A 529 7.63 -10.87 12.15
CA LEU A 529 8.88 -11.05 11.42
C LEU A 529 8.74 -12.25 10.48
N THR A 530 9.06 -12.06 9.19
CA THR A 530 9.07 -13.12 8.19
C THR A 530 10.43 -13.15 7.48
N LEU A 531 11.13 -14.28 7.55
CA LEU A 531 12.37 -14.54 6.81
C LEU A 531 12.14 -15.70 5.85
N LEU A 532 12.20 -15.43 4.54
CA LEU A 532 11.99 -16.44 3.50
C LEU A 532 13.17 -16.51 2.54
N ALA A 533 13.66 -17.71 2.29
CA ALA A 533 14.72 -17.96 1.31
C ALA A 533 14.29 -19.00 0.28
N GLY A 534 14.78 -18.88 -0.95
CA GLY A 534 14.52 -19.87 -1.99
C GLY A 534 15.37 -21.12 -1.85
N ARG A 535 16.64 -20.95 -1.45
CA ARG A 535 17.60 -22.03 -1.23
C ARG A 535 17.93 -22.22 0.23
N GLN A 536 18.49 -21.21 0.86
CA GLN A 536 19.05 -21.35 2.21
C GLN A 536 18.77 -20.12 3.05
N LEU A 537 18.20 -20.34 4.23
CA LEU A 537 18.12 -19.35 5.29
C LEU A 537 19.17 -19.73 6.33
N THR A 538 20.15 -18.87 6.56
CA THR A 538 21.17 -19.05 7.60
C THR A 538 21.01 -17.97 8.66
N LEU A 539 20.86 -18.36 9.92
CA LEU A 539 20.70 -17.43 11.05
C LEU A 539 21.79 -17.73 12.08
N LEU A 540 22.68 -16.77 12.27
CA LEU A 540 23.81 -16.79 13.21
C LEU A 540 23.67 -15.73 14.32
N GLY A 541 22.80 -14.75 14.13
CA GLY A 541 22.51 -13.66 15.06
C GLY A 541 21.23 -13.83 15.89
N GLN A 542 20.63 -12.71 16.27
CA GLN A 542 19.42 -12.64 17.10
C GLN A 542 18.23 -12.08 16.31
N VAL A 543 17.08 -12.70 16.52
CA VAL A 543 15.77 -12.20 16.10
C VAL A 543 14.82 -12.20 17.29
N ASP A 544 14.23 -11.04 17.58
CA ASP A 544 13.34 -10.83 18.71
C ASP A 544 12.07 -10.08 18.28
N ALA A 545 10.92 -10.73 18.47
CA ALA A 545 9.60 -10.17 18.23
C ALA A 545 8.71 -10.51 19.43
N PRO A 546 8.82 -9.76 20.55
CA PRO A 546 8.13 -10.09 21.79
C PRO A 546 6.61 -10.20 21.58
N ALA A 547 5.98 -11.26 22.09
CA ALA A 547 4.56 -11.58 21.91
C ALA A 547 4.08 -11.55 20.45
N GLY A 548 5.02 -11.64 19.50
CA GLY A 548 4.80 -11.48 18.08
C GLY A 548 4.74 -12.81 17.34
N THR A 549 4.90 -12.76 16.02
CA THR A 549 5.01 -13.95 15.18
C THR A 549 6.34 -13.91 14.43
N ILE A 550 7.12 -14.98 14.53
CA ILE A 550 8.35 -15.18 13.77
C ILE A 550 8.12 -16.34 12.81
N LEU A 551 8.20 -16.08 11.51
CA LEU A 551 8.15 -17.08 10.46
C LEU A 551 9.53 -17.20 9.80
N LEU A 552 10.07 -18.40 9.78
CA LEU A 552 11.35 -18.75 9.20
C LEU A 552 11.10 -19.85 8.17
N GLY A 553 11.41 -19.62 6.90
CA GLY A 553 11.02 -20.60 5.92
C GLY A 553 11.75 -20.61 4.60
N LEU A 554 11.57 -21.72 3.90
CA LEU A 554 11.96 -21.87 2.51
C LEU A 554 10.74 -21.72 1.62
N THR A 555 10.84 -20.93 0.56
CA THR A 555 9.80 -20.88 -0.47
C THR A 555 9.83 -22.17 -1.28
N ALA A 556 8.69 -22.70 -1.69
CA ALA A 556 8.63 -23.89 -2.54
C ALA A 556 8.13 -23.56 -3.95
N ASP A 557 8.78 -24.16 -4.95
CA ASP A 557 8.36 -24.24 -6.34
C ASP A 557 8.53 -25.70 -6.79
N ALA A 558 7.44 -26.34 -7.22
CA ALA A 558 7.43 -27.73 -7.64
C ALA A 558 8.25 -27.96 -8.92
N SER A 559 8.50 -26.89 -9.70
CA SER A 559 9.33 -26.91 -10.91
C SER A 559 10.81 -26.61 -10.64
N ALA A 560 11.17 -26.25 -9.40
CA ALA A 560 12.57 -25.98 -9.07
C ALA A 560 13.37 -27.30 -9.02
N PRO A 561 14.62 -27.30 -9.53
CA PRO A 561 15.48 -28.46 -9.40
C PRO A 561 15.74 -28.78 -7.93
N TYR A 562 15.88 -30.07 -7.62
CA TYR A 562 16.30 -30.49 -6.30
C TYR A 562 17.75 -30.09 -6.06
N PHE A 563 17.98 -29.44 -4.92
CA PHE A 563 19.28 -28.97 -4.48
C PHE A 563 19.51 -29.52 -3.08
N THR A 564 20.54 -30.35 -2.91
CA THR A 564 20.89 -31.00 -1.63
C THR A 564 21.21 -30.02 -0.51
N GLU A 565 21.64 -28.82 -0.88
CA GLU A 565 22.05 -27.72 -0.02
C GLU A 565 20.88 -26.89 0.52
N ARG A 566 19.63 -27.18 0.10
CA ARG A 566 18.46 -26.45 0.59
C ARG A 566 18.27 -26.69 2.08
N SER A 567 18.35 -25.62 2.86
CA SER A 567 18.31 -25.74 4.31
C SER A 567 17.82 -24.48 5.03
N LEU A 568 17.18 -24.69 6.17
CA LEU A 568 17.04 -23.72 7.24
C LEU A 568 18.15 -24.03 8.26
N TRP A 569 19.14 -23.16 8.40
CA TRP A 569 20.32 -23.37 9.22
C TRP A 569 20.39 -22.37 10.36
N PHE A 570 20.40 -22.86 11.59
CA PHE A 570 20.53 -22.07 12.82
C PHE A 570 21.85 -22.41 13.49
N GLY A 571 22.79 -21.46 13.48
CA GLY A 571 24.12 -21.65 14.06
C GLY A 571 24.14 -21.59 15.60
N PRO A 572 25.30 -21.75 16.25
CA PRO A 572 25.41 -21.85 17.71
C PRO A 572 25.03 -20.54 18.42
N GLY A 573 25.20 -19.41 17.74
CA GLY A 573 24.82 -18.08 18.20
C GLY A 573 23.36 -17.72 17.97
N ALA A 574 22.59 -18.56 17.26
CA ALA A 574 21.22 -18.26 16.89
C ALA A 574 20.34 -18.02 18.14
N ARG A 575 19.62 -16.90 18.16
CA ARG A 575 18.60 -16.60 19.17
C ARG A 575 17.31 -16.22 18.45
N VAL A 576 16.27 -17.05 18.59
CA VAL A 576 14.95 -16.82 18.00
C VAL A 576 13.94 -16.65 19.14
N GLN A 577 13.44 -15.44 19.35
CA GLN A 577 12.70 -15.08 20.55
C GLN A 577 11.37 -14.42 20.22
N ALA A 578 10.28 -15.00 20.71
CA ALA A 578 8.95 -14.41 20.73
C ALA A 578 8.39 -14.47 22.15
N ASN A 579 9.16 -14.00 23.12
CA ASN A 579 8.80 -14.03 24.54
C ASN A 579 7.65 -13.06 24.87
N GLY A 580 6.89 -13.35 25.92
CA GLY A 580 5.87 -12.43 26.44
C GLY A 580 6.45 -11.08 26.83
N SER A 581 5.62 -10.05 26.85
CA SER A 581 6.07 -8.68 27.08
C SER A 581 5.17 -7.92 28.05
N THR A 582 5.82 -7.20 28.97
CA THR A 582 5.19 -6.22 29.86
C THR A 582 5.22 -4.81 29.29
N ALA A 583 5.81 -4.59 28.11
CA ALA A 583 6.07 -3.24 27.60
C ALA A 583 4.80 -2.48 27.19
N ARG A 584 3.64 -3.15 27.13
CA ARG A 584 2.31 -2.53 26.96
C ARG A 584 1.56 -2.28 28.27
N LEU A 585 2.18 -2.53 29.42
CA LEU A 585 1.66 -2.16 30.72
C LEU A 585 2.17 -0.76 31.09
N TYR A 586 1.27 0.03 31.67
CA TYR A 586 1.52 1.36 32.19
C TYR A 586 0.99 1.44 33.62
N THR A 587 1.84 1.88 34.54
CA THR A 587 1.45 2.18 35.93
C THR A 587 1.41 3.69 36.11
N ASP A 588 0.29 4.24 36.56
CA ASP A 588 0.16 5.67 36.80
C ASP A 588 0.83 6.12 38.11
N GLY A 589 0.83 7.43 38.37
CA GLY A 589 1.42 8.01 39.59
C GLY A 589 0.70 7.62 40.90
N LEU A 590 -0.43 6.93 40.82
CA LEU A 590 -1.17 6.37 41.95
C LEU A 590 -0.88 4.86 42.15
N GLY A 591 0.01 4.27 41.35
CA GLY A 591 0.33 2.85 41.40
C GLY A 591 -0.70 1.96 40.69
N LEU A 592 -1.61 2.53 39.91
CA LEU A 592 -2.62 1.76 39.18
C LEU A 592 -2.10 1.32 37.82
N GLY A 593 -2.10 0.01 37.60
CA GLY A 593 -1.76 -0.63 36.34
C GLY A 593 -2.91 -0.57 35.34
N SER A 594 -2.56 -0.28 34.09
CA SER A 594 -3.44 -0.31 32.92
C SER A 594 -2.65 -0.81 31.70
N GLY A 595 -3.35 -1.23 30.65
CA GLY A 595 -2.73 -1.77 29.44
C GLY A 595 -2.78 -3.30 29.36
N GLU A 596 -1.86 -3.88 28.60
CA GLU A 596 -1.89 -5.29 28.20
C GLU A 596 -0.63 -6.03 28.66
N LEU A 597 -0.81 -7.13 29.39
CA LEU A 597 0.25 -8.11 29.63
C LEU A 597 0.24 -9.11 28.47
N LEU A 598 1.25 -9.07 27.61
CA LEU A 598 1.27 -9.87 26.39
C LEU A 598 1.89 -11.26 26.64
N ALA A 599 1.20 -12.30 26.19
CA ALA A 599 1.66 -13.69 26.26
C ALA A 599 2.83 -13.98 25.32
N GLY A 600 3.48 -15.14 25.51
CA GLY A 600 4.45 -15.63 24.54
C GLY A 600 3.84 -15.73 23.14
N GLY A 601 4.61 -15.32 22.14
CA GLY A 601 4.24 -15.30 20.73
C GLY A 601 4.41 -16.65 20.05
N SER A 602 4.58 -16.65 18.72
CA SER A 602 4.74 -17.88 17.95
C SER A 602 6.00 -17.88 17.09
N ILE A 603 6.70 -19.01 17.06
CA ILE A 603 7.81 -19.28 16.15
C ILE A 603 7.39 -20.41 15.21
N ARG A 604 7.44 -20.17 13.91
CA ARG A 604 7.06 -21.12 12.86
C ARG A 604 8.21 -21.34 11.90
N VAL A 605 8.61 -22.59 11.73
CA VAL A 605 9.71 -23.01 10.86
C VAL A 605 9.15 -23.96 9.81
N GLY A 606 9.26 -23.63 8.53
CA GLY A 606 8.68 -24.45 7.46
C GLY A 606 8.62 -23.79 6.09
N ASN A 607 7.51 -23.97 5.39
CA ASN A 607 7.18 -23.29 4.14
C ASN A 607 5.76 -22.74 4.26
N LEU A 608 5.57 -21.43 4.14
CA LEU A 608 4.24 -20.84 4.19
C LEU A 608 3.68 -20.71 2.77
N GLN A 609 2.64 -21.47 2.47
CA GLN A 609 1.87 -21.33 1.23
C GLN A 609 0.42 -21.01 1.57
N ASN A 610 -0.11 -19.90 1.04
CA ASN A 610 -1.49 -19.47 1.23
C ASN A 610 -1.95 -19.41 2.70
N GLY A 611 -1.05 -19.04 3.62
CA GLY A 611 -1.37 -18.94 5.05
C GLY A 611 -1.35 -20.26 5.81
N VAL A 612 -1.07 -21.38 5.13
CA VAL A 612 -0.90 -22.71 5.74
C VAL A 612 0.59 -23.03 5.84
N LEU A 613 1.03 -23.48 7.02
CA LEU A 613 2.40 -23.92 7.23
C LEU A 613 2.56 -25.36 6.72
N GLY A 614 3.29 -25.51 5.62
CA GLY A 614 3.80 -26.77 5.12
C GLY A 614 5.23 -27.06 5.60
N PRO A 615 5.73 -28.27 5.35
CA PRO A 615 7.12 -28.62 5.62
C PRO A 615 8.07 -27.85 4.70
N ALA A 616 9.20 -27.42 5.26
CA ALA A 616 10.26 -26.78 4.48
C ALA A 616 10.76 -27.74 3.38
N PRO A 617 10.85 -27.31 2.10
CA PRO A 617 11.44 -28.09 1.01
C PRO A 617 12.98 -28.15 1.12
N GLY A 618 13.48 -28.75 2.20
CA GLY A 618 14.89 -28.87 2.52
C GLY A 618 15.12 -29.40 3.94
N TYR A 619 16.37 -29.37 4.38
CA TYR A 619 16.76 -29.73 5.76
C TYR A 619 16.48 -28.60 6.74
N VAL A 620 16.14 -28.95 7.98
CA VAL A 620 16.11 -28.01 9.11
C VAL A 620 17.21 -28.42 10.07
N VAL A 621 18.18 -27.52 10.31
CA VAL A 621 19.36 -27.76 11.14
C VAL A 621 19.44 -26.68 12.20
N ALA A 622 19.42 -27.08 13.47
CA ALA A 622 19.74 -26.22 14.61
C ALA A 622 20.93 -26.80 15.38
N GLU A 623 22.03 -26.05 15.41
CA GLU A 623 23.26 -26.48 16.05
C GLU A 623 23.22 -26.31 17.57
N ALA A 624 24.13 -26.99 18.27
CA ALA A 624 24.30 -26.84 19.71
C ALA A 624 24.59 -25.38 20.07
N GLY A 625 23.78 -24.82 20.98
CA GLY A 625 23.86 -23.43 21.38
C GLY A 625 22.75 -22.53 20.80
N ALA A 626 22.09 -22.95 19.71
CA ALA A 626 20.90 -22.25 19.20
C ALA A 626 19.77 -22.24 20.25
N LEU A 627 19.03 -21.15 20.37
CA LEU A 627 17.91 -21.02 21.32
C LEU A 627 16.64 -20.52 20.61
N PHE A 628 15.54 -21.23 20.85
CA PHE A 628 14.19 -20.80 20.46
C PHE A 628 13.35 -20.61 21.73
N SER A 629 12.81 -19.40 21.92
CA SER A 629 12.17 -19.03 23.18
C SER A 629 10.83 -18.33 22.96
N VAL A 630 9.80 -18.84 23.62
CA VAL A 630 8.42 -18.31 23.64
C VAL A 630 7.90 -18.24 25.08
N ASN A 631 8.77 -17.92 26.03
CA ASN A 631 8.41 -17.87 27.45
C ASN A 631 7.30 -16.85 27.70
N GLY A 632 6.39 -17.15 28.63
CA GLY A 632 5.50 -16.15 29.19
C GLY A 632 6.27 -15.15 30.07
N VAL A 633 5.60 -14.08 30.46
CA VAL A 633 6.14 -13.05 31.36
C VAL A 633 5.21 -12.83 32.54
N GLY A 634 5.80 -12.52 33.70
CA GLY A 634 5.08 -12.20 34.92
C GLY A 634 5.30 -10.76 35.32
N MET A 635 4.28 -10.19 35.97
CA MET A 635 4.36 -8.91 36.65
C MET A 635 3.80 -9.07 38.06
N ASN A 636 4.57 -8.62 39.05
CA ASN A 636 4.14 -8.57 40.44
C ASN A 636 3.54 -7.19 40.75
N ASP A 637 2.80 -7.12 41.85
CA ASP A 637 2.32 -5.87 42.44
C ASP A 637 1.44 -4.98 41.53
N LEU A 638 0.64 -5.59 40.66
CA LEU A 638 -0.35 -4.85 39.87
C LEU A 638 -1.62 -4.60 40.68
N SER A 639 -1.99 -3.32 40.81
CA SER A 639 -3.26 -2.87 41.37
C SER A 639 -4.14 -2.25 40.28
N PHE A 640 -5.44 -2.53 40.32
CA PHE A 640 -6.43 -2.06 39.35
C PHE A 640 -7.51 -1.26 40.06
N ARG A 641 -8.16 -0.35 39.33
CA ARG A 641 -9.34 0.33 39.85
C ARG A 641 -10.57 -0.58 39.74
N SER A 642 -11.29 -0.77 40.84
CA SER A 642 -12.54 -1.52 40.89
C SER A 642 -13.60 -0.66 41.58
N GLY A 643 -14.51 -0.06 40.80
CA GLY A 643 -15.43 0.96 41.28
C GLY A 643 -14.69 2.18 41.86
N ASN A 644 -15.00 2.54 43.11
CA ASN A 644 -14.32 3.62 43.84
C ASN A 644 -13.08 3.14 44.63
N GLY A 645 -12.76 1.84 44.60
CA GLY A 645 -11.63 1.25 45.33
C GLY A 645 -10.46 0.84 44.43
N ILE A 646 -9.32 0.57 45.06
CA ILE A 646 -8.12 0.00 44.42
C ILE A 646 -8.02 -1.46 44.85
N THR A 647 -7.82 -2.38 43.91
CA THR A 647 -7.61 -3.79 44.25
C THR A 647 -6.26 -3.96 44.95
N PRO A 648 -6.14 -4.90 45.91
CA PRO A 648 -4.83 -5.26 46.44
C PRO A 648 -3.90 -5.71 45.31
N ALA A 649 -2.61 -5.41 45.49
CA ALA A 649 -1.53 -5.82 44.62
C ALA A 649 -1.58 -7.34 44.37
N ARG A 650 -1.56 -7.74 43.10
CA ARG A 650 -1.54 -9.16 42.71
C ARG A 650 -0.49 -9.46 41.66
N ALA A 651 0.05 -10.66 41.70
CA ALA A 651 0.87 -11.20 40.62
C ALA A 651 -0.01 -11.62 39.44
N VAL A 652 0.38 -11.24 38.24
CA VAL A 652 -0.28 -11.63 36.98
C VAL A 652 0.78 -12.21 36.06
N GLY A 653 0.58 -13.47 35.63
CA GLY A 653 1.46 -14.15 34.68
C GLY A 653 0.75 -14.40 33.35
N SER A 654 1.49 -14.26 32.25
CA SER A 654 1.02 -14.64 30.93
C SER A 654 1.32 -16.11 30.62
N ALA A 655 0.59 -16.70 29.66
CA ALA A 655 0.97 -18.00 29.13
C ALA A 655 2.28 -17.93 28.32
N GLY A 656 2.97 -19.07 28.21
CA GLY A 656 3.96 -19.29 27.16
C GLY A 656 3.33 -19.39 25.78
N GLY A 657 4.13 -19.21 24.74
CA GLY A 657 3.72 -19.20 23.35
C GLY A 657 3.86 -20.55 22.65
N SER A 658 4.04 -20.54 21.33
CA SER A 658 4.12 -21.78 20.53
C SER A 658 5.33 -21.84 19.60
N ILE A 659 5.90 -23.04 19.47
CA ILE A 659 6.97 -23.36 18.51
C ILE A 659 6.47 -24.47 17.60
N GLU A 660 6.47 -24.22 16.29
CA GLU A 660 6.07 -25.18 15.26
C GLU A 660 7.20 -25.36 14.24
N ILE A 661 7.67 -26.60 14.07
CA ILE A 661 8.75 -26.95 13.13
C ILE A 661 8.26 -28.03 12.17
N ARG A 662 8.32 -27.74 10.87
CA ARG A 662 7.95 -28.68 9.81
C ARG A 662 9.07 -28.84 8.79
N ALA A 663 9.52 -30.07 8.57
CA ALA A 663 10.65 -30.39 7.70
C ALA A 663 10.28 -31.52 6.73
N ARG A 664 10.71 -31.42 5.47
CA ARG A 664 10.49 -32.45 4.45
C ARG A 664 11.65 -33.44 4.37
N GLU A 665 12.86 -32.93 4.18
CA GLU A 665 14.02 -33.79 3.88
C GLU A 665 14.70 -34.34 5.15
N GLY A 666 14.80 -33.52 6.20
CA GLY A 666 15.44 -33.92 7.46
C GLY A 666 15.35 -32.86 8.55
N LEU A 667 15.38 -33.29 9.80
CA LEU A 667 15.42 -32.41 10.97
C LEU A 667 16.56 -32.84 11.91
N LEU A 668 17.59 -32.00 12.01
CA LEU A 668 18.65 -32.10 13.01
C LEU A 668 18.49 -30.97 14.01
N PHE A 669 18.16 -31.29 15.26
CA PHE A 669 17.91 -30.27 16.28
C PHE A 669 18.72 -30.53 17.55
N ALA A 670 19.88 -29.87 17.65
CA ALA A 670 20.77 -29.84 18.80
C ALA A 670 20.65 -28.54 19.63
N GLY A 671 19.71 -27.65 19.30
CA GLY A 671 19.43 -26.41 20.03
C GLY A 671 18.56 -26.60 21.29
N ALA A 672 18.33 -25.50 22.01
CA ALA A 672 17.45 -25.41 23.17
C ALA A 672 16.08 -24.81 22.80
N LEU A 673 15.01 -25.34 23.40
CA LEU A 673 13.64 -24.85 23.28
C LEU A 673 13.15 -24.38 24.66
N ALA A 674 12.57 -23.19 24.74
CA ALA A 674 12.03 -22.63 25.98
C ALA A 674 10.61 -22.09 25.79
N GLY A 675 9.68 -22.52 26.66
CA GLY A 675 8.28 -22.11 26.65
C GLY A 675 7.66 -22.13 28.04
N GLY A 676 8.37 -21.59 29.04
CA GLY A 676 7.91 -21.55 30.42
C GLY A 676 6.71 -20.61 30.63
N PRO A 677 5.87 -20.84 31.66
CA PRO A 677 4.80 -19.91 32.04
C PRO A 677 5.38 -18.60 32.63
N GLY A 678 4.65 -17.50 32.51
CA GLY A 678 5.04 -16.21 33.06
C GLY A 678 4.85 -16.06 34.58
N GLY A 679 4.07 -16.95 35.20
CA GLY A 679 3.83 -16.93 36.64
C GLY A 679 3.08 -18.16 37.12
N ALA A 680 2.94 -18.28 38.44
CA ALA A 680 2.17 -19.37 39.05
C ALA A 680 0.72 -19.37 38.54
N GLY A 681 0.25 -20.51 38.06
CA GLY A 681 -1.10 -20.68 37.50
C GLY A 681 -1.25 -20.39 36.01
N SER A 682 -0.24 -19.84 35.33
CA SER A 682 -0.25 -19.63 33.88
C SER A 682 0.12 -20.92 33.12
N SER A 683 -0.38 -21.05 31.88
CA SER A 683 -0.04 -22.19 31.01
C SER A 683 1.39 -22.09 30.48
N ALA A 684 2.08 -23.23 30.36
CA ALA A 684 3.30 -23.34 29.58
C ALA A 684 3.00 -23.23 28.08
N GLY A 685 4.05 -23.07 27.27
CA GLY A 685 3.98 -23.03 25.82
C GLY A 685 3.79 -24.40 25.17
N SER A 686 3.56 -24.41 23.85
CA SER A 686 3.37 -25.62 23.05
C SER A 686 4.50 -25.84 22.04
N LEU A 687 4.79 -27.11 21.76
CA LEU A 687 5.74 -27.54 20.72
C LEU A 687 5.02 -28.47 19.74
N THR A 688 5.14 -28.20 18.45
CA THR A 688 4.67 -29.07 17.37
C THR A 688 5.82 -29.35 16.41
N VAL A 689 6.10 -30.63 16.16
CA VAL A 689 7.11 -31.08 15.20
C VAL A 689 6.44 -32.01 14.20
N ALA A 690 6.43 -31.63 12.91
CA ALA A 690 5.80 -32.41 11.84
C ALA A 690 6.79 -32.70 10.71
N PRO A 691 7.46 -33.85 10.75
CA PRO A 691 8.25 -34.38 9.64
C PRO A 691 7.36 -35.03 8.56
N GLU A 692 7.76 -34.99 7.29
CA GLU A 692 7.07 -35.65 6.17
C GLU A 692 7.98 -36.77 5.59
N GLY A 693 7.49 -38.03 5.53
CA GLY A 693 8.24 -39.18 4.96
C GLY A 693 9.09 -39.97 5.97
N GLN A 694 10.10 -40.72 5.49
CA GLN A 694 11.12 -41.37 6.35
C GLN A 694 12.15 -40.34 6.85
N THR A 695 11.68 -39.36 7.61
CA THR A 695 12.54 -38.32 8.16
C THR A 695 13.37 -38.90 9.31
N GLN A 696 14.70 -38.78 9.24
CA GLN A 696 15.56 -39.07 10.38
C GLN A 696 15.46 -37.92 11.40
N ILE A 697 15.08 -38.26 12.63
CA ILE A 697 15.04 -37.32 13.77
C ILE A 697 16.19 -37.68 14.69
N GLU A 698 17.20 -36.82 14.76
CA GLU A 698 18.22 -36.86 15.80
C GLU A 698 18.00 -35.68 16.74
N ALA A 699 17.48 -35.97 17.94
CA ALA A 699 17.28 -35.00 19.00
C ALA A 699 18.13 -35.42 20.21
N ASN A 700 18.87 -34.48 20.81
CA ASN A 700 19.62 -34.76 22.02
C ASN A 700 18.67 -34.79 23.24
N PRO A 701 18.49 -35.96 23.91
CA PRO A 701 17.50 -36.11 24.99
C PRO A 701 17.83 -35.31 26.26
N SER A 702 19.04 -34.78 26.39
CA SER A 702 19.50 -34.04 27.59
C SER A 702 19.11 -32.55 27.63
N LEU A 703 18.54 -31.99 26.54
CA LEU A 703 18.21 -30.56 26.41
C LEU A 703 16.71 -30.28 26.19
N LEU A 704 15.87 -31.31 26.22
CA LEU A 704 14.42 -31.20 26.02
C LEU A 704 13.69 -31.02 27.36
N THR A 705 13.69 -29.80 27.93
CA THR A 705 12.84 -29.52 29.10
C THR A 705 11.40 -29.26 28.64
N VAL A 706 10.65 -30.33 28.38
CA VAL A 706 9.20 -30.25 28.24
C VAL A 706 8.61 -30.22 29.65
N ALA A 707 8.16 -29.05 30.11
CA ALA A 707 7.33 -28.95 31.30
C ALA A 707 5.93 -29.52 30.97
N VAL A 708 5.80 -30.84 31.00
CA VAL A 708 4.50 -31.52 30.94
C VAL A 708 3.84 -31.31 32.30
N LYS A 709 2.69 -30.64 32.33
CA LYS A 709 1.89 -30.49 33.54
C LYS A 709 1.06 -31.76 33.75
N ALA A 710 1.18 -32.35 34.94
CA ALA A 710 0.15 -33.22 35.52
C ALA A 710 -1.06 -32.40 35.97
#